data_AF-A0A7V3M9N3-F1
#
_entry.id   AF-A0A7V3M9N3-F1
#
_cell.length_a   1.000
_cell.length_b   1.000
_cell.length_c   1.000
_cell.angle_alpha   90.00
_cell.angle_beta   90.00
_cell.angle_gamma   90.00
#
_symmetry.space_group_name_H-M   'P 1'
#
loop_
_entity.id
_entity.type
_entity.pdbx_description
1 polymer ?
#
loop_
_entity_poly.entity_id
_entity_poly.type
_entity_poly.pdbx_seq_one_letter_code
_entity_poly.pdbx_strand_id
1 'polypeptide(L)'
;MRCKAYAIYALVLTFTFALILALLLKPKPVSTKPFPLPPAVYMTSPGINVDLEGLTDEELGKALELLAQAGFRWVRLRFPWEKVEPAKGKFAWGDWDRIVEALAGRGFHILAVLDTSPDWARRPEDSSCSTAPPVEVSYFGDFAEAFARRYGFAIDAYQIWDEPNIYPHWGERWVDPKGYAALLREGYIRIKSVDPDAIIVAGGFTPTLEKGPLNLNEGDFLRKMLASGARDFFDVVAFKAFGFDYPPSDPPSSGKLNFRRPELWAGLASDKPIWIVEVGWNALPSGWRGGKSIWGSVAEEEQAQWTMEAIRWAEERWGWPIFLTHFRPNYPPDDPHWGFAFVWQDWTTRPVYKAVASLDKEVRILPPGSYRPDHPAIQYQGAWRISPYGADIPHGAQGDVSLKLSFSGTGLDILVRRGEYKAFLFVKVDGKPSNVLPKDSAGRSYVVLYDPLYQTVTISVARKLPFGIHEVEIAPDGGWGHWAIVGFRVRGEERPQVLPIISILALYLIGLSVPFVLGLLDSLSPLVRVQTPLPVLLVLAILWFLSPPLVSLLALPFWLLAFYLWPEAGLATFAFVTPFFLLPKNLVVKSFFPQELALALATLGVVIRFRRALSIRLSRLDWAVVALVALGALSLTWAENFGVASYEFRRVLAEPALFYALILLVQREKPRTLTLLADALVASAFLVSLVGISQFFFGDVITAEGVRRVRAFYGSPNNLALFLGRLVPITLAVAIAGSAPRKWLYAVAGAFILGALYLTFSRGALFLGVPAAVLFILFLRGRKAVAIAAIFAIFLALAILPWLWTARFSSLLDLERGTGFFRLKLWQASLSMLKDSPILGVGLDNFLYQYRTRYVLPEAWQEFNLSHPHNILLDWWTRLGIGGPLILGWIVWEFFKAGFKQYRSMGEGEKKAFTLGFMGAMVETIAHGLVDQSFFLPDLAVVFMLTLFWIRHGGEIEKLA
;
A
#
# COMPACT_ATOMS: atom_id res chain seq x y z
N MET A 1 21.39 -38.18 13.86
CA MET A 1 20.50 -37.58 14.88
C MET A 1 20.65 -36.06 15.05
N ARG A 2 21.81 -35.45 14.77
CA ARG A 2 22.00 -33.99 14.79
C ARG A 2 21.20 -33.22 13.69
N CYS A 3 20.98 -33.81 12.51
CA CYS A 3 20.29 -33.13 11.38
C CYS A 3 18.81 -32.73 11.61
N LYS A 4 18.11 -33.29 12.61
CA LYS A 4 16.67 -33.00 12.81
C LYS A 4 16.40 -31.79 13.72
N ALA A 5 17.32 -31.45 14.62
CA ALA A 5 17.27 -30.19 15.39
C ALA A 5 17.52 -28.98 14.46
N TYR A 6 18.41 -29.16 13.48
CA TYR A 6 18.60 -28.20 12.39
C TYR A 6 17.35 -28.02 11.52
N ALA A 7 16.43 -28.98 11.45
CA ALA A 7 15.22 -28.84 10.64
C ALA A 7 14.16 -27.93 11.28
N ILE A 8 14.05 -27.89 12.62
CA ILE A 8 13.14 -26.95 13.32
C ILE A 8 13.77 -25.56 13.35
N TYR A 9 15.08 -25.46 13.60
CA TYR A 9 15.83 -24.21 13.49
C TYR A 9 15.80 -23.66 12.07
N ALA A 10 15.95 -24.53 11.06
CA ALA A 10 15.76 -24.21 9.65
C ALA A 10 14.30 -23.91 9.35
N LEU A 11 13.30 -24.54 9.96
CA LEU A 11 11.90 -24.17 9.74
C LEU A 11 11.65 -22.73 10.21
N VAL A 12 12.14 -22.37 11.40
CA VAL A 12 12.04 -21.02 11.96
C VAL A 12 12.85 -20.02 11.12
N LEU A 13 14.07 -20.36 10.70
CA LEU A 13 14.91 -19.52 9.82
C LEU A 13 14.36 -19.39 8.41
N THR A 14 13.89 -20.47 7.78
CA THR A 14 13.25 -20.51 6.46
C THR A 14 11.91 -19.78 6.50
N PHE A 15 11.18 -19.84 7.61
CA PHE A 15 9.95 -19.09 7.82
C PHE A 15 10.22 -17.58 7.97
N THR A 16 11.23 -17.23 8.77
CA THR A 16 11.69 -15.84 8.91
C THR A 16 12.27 -15.32 7.59
N PHE A 17 12.99 -16.16 6.84
CA PHE A 17 13.53 -15.88 5.51
C PHE A 17 12.43 -15.74 4.46
N ALA A 18 11.40 -16.60 4.46
CA ALA A 18 10.26 -16.50 3.56
C ALA A 18 9.43 -15.25 3.86
N LEU A 19 9.27 -14.88 5.14
CA LEU A 19 8.61 -13.64 5.58
C LEU A 19 9.40 -12.38 5.17
N ILE A 20 10.73 -12.41 5.26
CA ILE A 20 11.61 -11.31 4.84
C ILE A 20 11.67 -11.22 3.29
N LEU A 21 11.77 -12.36 2.60
CA LEU A 21 11.74 -12.45 1.14
C LEU A 21 10.39 -11.99 0.60
N ALA A 22 9.28 -12.32 1.27
CA ALA A 22 7.94 -11.82 1.00
C ALA A 22 7.81 -10.30 1.11
N LEU A 23 8.44 -9.73 2.14
CA LEU A 23 8.48 -8.29 2.38
C LEU A 23 9.31 -7.53 1.34
N LEU A 24 10.30 -8.19 0.74
CA LEU A 24 11.24 -7.62 -0.22
C LEU A 24 10.85 -7.89 -1.68
N LEU A 25 10.16 -8.99 -1.96
CA LEU A 25 9.58 -9.33 -3.26
C LEU A 25 8.25 -8.63 -3.52
N LYS A 26 7.85 -7.65 -2.69
CA LYS A 26 6.68 -6.83 -2.98
C LYS A 26 6.82 -6.29 -4.42
N PRO A 27 5.96 -6.68 -5.39
CA PRO A 27 5.58 -5.69 -6.36
C PRO A 27 5.10 -4.50 -5.52
N LYS A 28 5.65 -3.30 -5.74
CA LYS A 28 5.08 -2.11 -5.10
C LYS A 28 3.56 -2.25 -5.28
N PRO A 29 2.76 -2.29 -4.20
CA PRO A 29 1.31 -2.23 -4.37
C PRO A 29 1.08 -1.04 -5.30
N VAL A 30 0.10 -1.18 -6.21
CA VAL A 30 -0.39 -0.05 -7.01
C VAL A 30 -0.38 1.15 -6.09
N SER A 31 0.52 2.10 -6.34
CA SER A 31 0.78 3.18 -5.40
C SER A 31 -0.54 3.91 -5.20
N THR A 32 -1.23 3.65 -4.09
CA THR A 32 -2.43 4.39 -3.67
C THR A 32 -2.05 5.80 -3.27
N LYS A 33 -0.76 6.08 -3.07
CA LYS A 33 -0.26 7.44 -2.85
C LYS A 33 -0.69 8.33 -4.02
N PRO A 34 -1.13 9.55 -3.72
CA PRO A 34 -1.34 10.59 -4.72
C PRO A 34 -0.12 10.72 -5.61
N PHE A 35 -0.36 10.86 -6.90
CA PHE A 35 0.68 11.30 -7.79
C PHE A 35 0.77 12.83 -7.82
N PRO A 36 1.98 13.39 -7.98
CA PRO A 36 2.12 14.83 -8.17
C PRO A 36 1.44 15.25 -9.47
N LEU A 37 0.76 16.39 -9.43
CA LEU A 37 0.22 17.05 -10.61
C LEU A 37 1.24 18.05 -11.14
N PRO A 38 1.30 18.25 -12.47
CA PRO A 38 2.17 19.29 -13.05
C PRO A 38 1.69 20.71 -12.66
N PRO A 39 2.57 21.72 -12.73
CA PRO A 39 2.21 23.13 -12.59
C PRO A 39 1.11 23.58 -13.59
N ALA A 40 0.53 24.76 -13.36
CA ALA A 40 -0.57 25.34 -14.16
C ALA A 40 -0.16 25.86 -15.54
N VAL A 41 0.73 25.16 -16.24
CA VAL A 41 1.20 25.57 -17.56
C VAL A 41 1.03 24.41 -18.54
N TYR A 42 0.17 24.63 -19.53
CA TYR A 42 -0.06 23.71 -20.64
C TYR A 42 0.51 24.32 -21.91
N MET A 43 1.50 23.66 -22.50
CA MET A 43 1.98 24.00 -23.83
C MET A 43 1.15 23.24 -24.86
N THR A 44 0.25 23.95 -25.54
CA THR A 44 -0.56 23.41 -26.66
C THR A 44 0.19 23.45 -27.99
N SER A 45 1.40 24.00 -28.00
CA SER A 45 2.32 24.07 -29.15
C SER A 45 3.76 23.99 -28.64
N PRO A 46 4.74 23.57 -29.46
CA PRO A 46 6.15 23.70 -29.10
C PRO A 46 6.52 25.16 -28.84
N GLY A 47 7.49 25.38 -27.96
CA GLY A 47 8.13 26.68 -27.77
C GLY A 47 9.31 26.86 -28.72
N ILE A 48 9.91 28.04 -28.73
CA ILE A 48 11.10 28.33 -29.55
C ILE A 48 12.08 29.26 -28.84
N ASN A 49 13.37 29.06 -29.03
CA ASN A 49 14.41 29.94 -28.52
C ASN A 49 14.54 31.15 -29.44
N VAL A 50 14.60 32.34 -28.84
CA VAL A 50 14.63 33.61 -29.57
C VAL A 50 15.79 34.48 -29.10
N ASP A 51 16.47 35.12 -30.05
CA ASP A 51 17.49 36.13 -29.81
C ASP A 51 16.96 37.48 -30.33
N LEU A 52 16.40 38.27 -29.42
CA LEU A 52 15.69 39.52 -29.76
C LEU A 52 16.48 40.80 -29.38
N GLU A 53 17.57 40.64 -28.64
CA GLU A 53 18.43 41.74 -28.19
C GLU A 53 19.03 42.49 -29.39
N GLY A 54 19.01 43.82 -29.34
CA GLY A 54 19.61 44.68 -30.37
C GLY A 54 18.84 44.80 -31.68
N LEU A 55 17.68 44.14 -31.82
CA LEU A 55 16.79 44.33 -32.96
C LEU A 55 16.11 45.70 -32.92
N THR A 56 16.00 46.37 -34.07
CA THR A 56 15.17 47.59 -34.20
C THR A 56 13.69 47.28 -33.95
N ASP A 57 12.85 48.30 -33.72
CA ASP A 57 11.42 48.08 -33.49
C ASP A 57 10.69 47.43 -34.68
N GLU A 58 11.13 47.75 -35.90
CA GLU A 58 10.62 47.12 -37.12
C GLU A 58 11.00 45.64 -37.18
N GLU A 59 12.27 45.31 -36.90
CA GLU A 59 12.75 43.93 -36.87
C GLU A 59 12.11 43.12 -35.75
N LEU A 60 11.96 43.70 -34.56
CA LEU A 60 11.27 43.06 -33.43
C LEU A 60 9.80 42.79 -33.80
N GLY A 61 9.09 43.76 -34.37
CA GLY A 61 7.72 43.57 -34.86
C GLY A 61 7.61 42.43 -35.86
N LYS A 62 8.53 42.39 -36.84
CA LYS A 62 8.59 41.35 -37.86
C LYS A 62 8.88 39.96 -37.28
N ALA A 63 9.80 39.86 -36.31
CA ALA A 63 10.07 38.60 -35.62
C ALA A 63 8.82 38.07 -34.90
N LEU A 64 8.13 38.93 -34.16
CA LEU A 64 6.93 38.55 -33.41
C LEU A 64 5.76 38.16 -34.33
N GLU A 65 5.61 38.82 -35.48
CA GLU A 65 4.61 38.45 -36.49
C GLU A 65 4.87 37.06 -37.07
N LEU A 66 6.11 36.77 -37.46
CA LEU A 66 6.49 35.45 -37.99
C LEU A 66 6.34 34.35 -36.92
N LEU A 67 6.73 34.62 -35.67
CA LEU A 67 6.51 33.70 -34.56
C LEU A 67 5.02 33.39 -34.38
N ALA A 68 4.17 34.43 -34.39
CA ALA A 68 2.73 34.29 -34.23
C ALA A 68 2.08 33.52 -35.40
N GLN A 69 2.51 33.78 -36.63
CA GLN A 69 2.07 33.11 -37.86
C GLN A 69 2.45 31.62 -37.87
N ALA A 70 3.67 31.29 -37.45
CA ALA A 70 4.10 29.90 -37.27
C ALA A 70 3.34 29.21 -36.12
N GLY A 71 2.65 29.96 -35.26
CA GLY A 71 1.85 29.44 -34.17
C GLY A 71 2.58 29.29 -32.86
N PHE A 72 3.81 29.80 -32.74
CA PHE A 72 4.50 29.84 -31.47
C PHE A 72 3.74 30.75 -30.51
N ARG A 73 3.57 30.28 -29.28
CA ARG A 73 3.04 31.05 -28.15
C ARG A 73 3.97 31.06 -26.96
N TRP A 74 4.95 30.16 -26.91
CA TRP A 74 5.99 30.11 -25.91
C TRP A 74 7.33 30.50 -26.51
N VAL A 75 8.02 31.45 -25.88
CA VAL A 75 9.39 31.82 -26.23
C VAL A 75 10.32 31.56 -25.06
N ARG A 76 11.50 31.03 -25.35
CA ARG A 76 12.62 30.96 -24.40
C ARG A 76 13.60 32.06 -24.74
N LEU A 77 13.81 32.99 -23.82
CA LEU A 77 14.64 34.18 -24.01
C LEU A 77 15.66 34.29 -22.88
N ARG A 78 16.91 34.58 -23.24
CA ARG A 78 17.99 34.81 -22.28
C ARG A 78 18.01 36.25 -21.80
N PHE A 79 18.27 36.43 -20.50
CA PHE A 79 18.45 37.71 -19.84
C PHE A 79 19.80 37.70 -19.11
N PRO A 80 20.91 37.96 -19.84
CA PRO A 80 22.24 37.88 -19.27
C PRO A 80 22.41 38.89 -18.14
N TRP A 81 22.68 38.43 -16.94
CA TRP A 81 22.83 39.27 -15.75
C TRP A 81 23.90 40.34 -15.96
N GLU A 82 25.00 40.00 -16.65
CA GLU A 82 26.07 40.96 -16.96
C GLU A 82 25.62 42.18 -17.76
N LYS A 83 24.60 42.01 -18.62
CA LYS A 83 24.05 43.09 -19.45
C LYS A 83 22.94 43.83 -18.73
N VAL A 84 22.16 43.12 -17.91
CA VAL A 84 21.06 43.69 -17.14
C VAL A 84 21.58 44.51 -15.95
N GLU A 85 22.67 44.10 -15.30
CA GLU A 85 23.29 44.78 -14.15
C GLU A 85 24.82 44.92 -14.34
N PRO A 86 25.27 45.76 -15.29
CA PRO A 86 26.69 45.89 -15.63
C PRO A 86 27.56 46.41 -14.47
N ALA A 87 26.95 47.10 -13.50
CA ALA A 87 27.59 47.49 -12.26
C ALA A 87 26.63 47.27 -11.08
N LYS A 88 27.16 46.86 -9.93
CA LYS A 88 26.35 46.51 -8.74
C LYS A 88 25.32 47.60 -8.40
N GLY A 89 24.05 47.23 -8.38
CA GLY A 89 22.89 48.09 -8.14
C GLY A 89 22.50 49.03 -9.28
N LYS A 90 23.19 48.98 -10.43
CA LYS A 90 22.92 49.81 -11.61
C LYS A 90 22.40 48.94 -12.75
N PHE A 91 21.09 48.95 -12.91
CA PHE A 91 20.41 48.15 -13.92
C PHE A 91 20.20 48.88 -15.25
N ALA A 92 20.40 48.18 -16.36
CA ALA A 92 20.16 48.64 -17.72
C ALA A 92 18.94 47.92 -18.31
N TRP A 93 17.73 48.34 -17.91
CA TRP A 93 16.47 47.66 -18.29
C TRP A 93 15.98 47.96 -19.71
N GLY A 94 16.43 49.05 -20.35
CA GLY A 94 15.75 49.65 -21.50
C GLY A 94 15.42 48.69 -22.66
N ASP A 95 16.39 47.90 -23.14
CA ASP A 95 16.13 46.96 -24.24
C ASP A 95 15.23 45.79 -23.80
N TRP A 96 15.40 45.33 -22.55
CA TRP A 96 14.61 44.24 -21.98
C TRP A 96 13.16 44.64 -21.71
N ASP A 97 12.91 45.87 -21.25
CA ASP A 97 11.57 46.43 -21.06
C ASP A 97 10.81 46.40 -22.38
N ARG A 98 11.44 46.91 -23.44
CA ARG A 98 10.90 46.94 -24.80
C ARG A 98 10.55 45.55 -25.32
N ILE A 99 11.43 44.56 -25.12
CA ILE A 99 11.21 43.17 -25.57
C ILE A 99 10.10 42.48 -24.78
N VAL A 100 10.11 42.59 -23.44
CA VAL A 100 9.11 41.96 -22.56
C VAL A 100 7.72 42.55 -22.82
N GLU A 101 7.61 43.87 -22.95
CA GLU A 101 6.35 44.54 -23.30
C GLU A 101 5.83 44.09 -24.66
N ALA A 102 6.70 43.98 -25.67
CA ALA A 102 6.31 43.56 -27.01
C ALA A 102 5.81 42.11 -27.08
N LEU A 103 6.42 41.21 -26.29
CA LEU A 103 6.02 39.81 -26.15
C LEU A 103 4.69 39.68 -25.39
N ALA A 104 4.62 40.25 -24.18
CA ALA A 104 3.43 40.18 -23.33
C ALA A 104 2.21 40.83 -24.00
N GLY A 105 2.39 41.98 -24.66
CA GLY A 105 1.32 42.68 -25.38
C GLY A 105 0.74 41.90 -26.57
N ARG A 106 1.44 40.84 -27.03
CA ARG A 106 0.97 39.93 -28.10
C ARG A 106 0.57 38.54 -27.56
N GLY A 107 0.51 38.38 -26.24
CA GLY A 107 0.08 37.13 -25.59
C GLY A 107 1.09 35.99 -25.73
N PHE A 108 2.38 36.30 -25.87
CA PHE A 108 3.43 35.29 -25.75
C PHE A 108 3.68 34.96 -24.28
N HIS A 109 3.84 33.68 -24.00
CA HIS A 109 4.37 33.16 -22.75
C HIS A 109 5.90 33.15 -22.78
N ILE A 110 6.52 33.50 -21.67
CA ILE A 110 7.97 33.73 -21.59
C ILE A 110 8.61 32.78 -20.57
N LEU A 111 9.54 31.95 -21.06
CA LEU A 111 10.53 31.26 -20.25
C LEU A 111 11.81 32.12 -20.22
N ALA A 112 12.02 32.83 -19.12
CA ALA A 112 13.19 33.69 -18.91
C ALA A 112 14.39 32.88 -18.41
N VAL A 113 15.50 32.93 -19.12
CA VAL A 113 16.77 32.31 -18.69
C VAL A 113 17.62 33.36 -18.01
N LEU A 114 17.82 33.21 -16.70
CA LEU A 114 18.67 34.08 -15.90
C LEU A 114 20.05 33.44 -15.79
N ASP A 115 21.02 33.98 -16.53
CA ASP A 115 22.36 33.41 -16.68
C ASP A 115 23.45 34.48 -16.71
N THR A 116 24.71 34.03 -16.82
CA THR A 116 25.95 34.82 -16.73
C THR A 116 26.13 35.55 -15.39
N SER A 117 27.31 36.12 -15.17
CA SER A 117 27.62 36.97 -14.03
C SER A 117 28.33 38.23 -14.51
N PRO A 118 28.03 39.43 -14.00
CA PRO A 118 28.78 40.65 -14.31
C PRO A 118 30.21 40.62 -13.73
N ASP A 119 31.11 41.41 -14.32
CA ASP A 119 32.53 41.45 -13.95
C ASP A 119 32.76 41.64 -12.44
N TRP A 120 31.96 42.50 -11.81
CA TRP A 120 32.05 42.81 -10.39
C TRP A 120 31.63 41.66 -9.47
N ALA A 121 30.89 40.68 -9.99
CA ALA A 121 30.41 39.50 -9.26
C ALA A 121 31.27 38.25 -9.52
N ARG A 122 32.22 38.29 -10.47
CA ARG A 122 33.07 37.14 -10.81
C ARG A 122 34.33 37.11 -9.95
N ARG A 123 34.97 35.93 -9.90
CA ARG A 123 36.31 35.80 -9.33
C ARG A 123 37.35 36.43 -10.27
N PRO A 124 38.47 36.95 -9.77
CA PRO A 124 39.53 37.50 -10.61
C PRO A 124 40.01 36.52 -11.70
N GLU A 125 40.08 35.22 -11.38
CA GLU A 125 40.53 34.18 -12.30
C GLU A 125 39.55 33.92 -13.45
N ASP A 126 38.27 34.26 -13.29
CA ASP A 126 37.22 34.10 -14.31
C ASP A 126 36.86 35.45 -14.98
N SER A 127 37.74 36.45 -14.91
CA SER A 127 37.47 37.79 -15.41
C SER A 127 37.09 37.84 -16.89
N SER A 128 37.59 36.91 -17.72
CA SER A 128 37.24 36.75 -19.14
C SER A 128 36.03 35.84 -19.43
N CYS A 129 35.47 35.17 -18.43
CA CYS A 129 34.44 34.15 -18.60
C CYS A 129 33.12 34.59 -17.96
N SER A 130 32.23 35.22 -18.75
CA SER A 130 30.94 35.71 -18.24
C SER A 130 30.00 34.59 -17.77
N THR A 131 30.18 33.39 -18.31
CA THR A 131 29.47 32.17 -17.88
C THR A 131 30.08 31.53 -16.64
N ALA A 132 30.97 32.22 -15.91
CA ALA A 132 31.38 31.79 -14.58
C ALA A 132 30.29 32.10 -13.53
N PRO A 133 30.09 31.22 -12.54
CA PRO A 133 29.17 31.51 -11.45
C PRO A 133 29.69 32.67 -10.60
N PRO A 134 28.80 33.39 -9.88
CA PRO A 134 29.23 34.48 -9.02
C PRO A 134 30.10 33.99 -7.86
N VAL A 135 30.93 34.88 -7.35
CA VAL A 135 31.72 34.65 -6.12
C VAL A 135 30.80 34.42 -4.92
N GLU A 136 29.67 35.13 -4.86
CA GLU A 136 28.62 35.00 -3.84
C GLU A 136 27.26 34.74 -4.50
N VAL A 137 26.60 33.63 -4.13
CA VAL A 137 25.29 33.26 -4.70
C VAL A 137 24.20 34.29 -4.38
N SER A 138 24.33 35.03 -3.27
CA SER A 138 23.39 36.08 -2.88
C SER A 138 23.36 37.24 -3.86
N TYR A 139 24.47 37.53 -4.57
CA TYR A 139 24.48 38.57 -5.60
C TYR A 139 23.56 38.21 -6.78
N PHE A 140 23.58 36.94 -7.20
CA PHE A 140 22.64 36.44 -8.19
C PHE A 140 21.21 36.42 -7.64
N GLY A 141 21.05 36.06 -6.36
CA GLY A 141 19.76 36.12 -5.67
C GLY A 141 19.12 37.51 -5.68
N ASP A 142 19.89 38.55 -5.37
CA ASP A 142 19.42 39.94 -5.38
C ASP A 142 19.03 40.39 -6.80
N PHE A 143 19.78 39.98 -7.83
CA PHE A 143 19.41 40.18 -9.24
C PHE A 143 18.11 39.46 -9.61
N ALA A 144 17.99 38.18 -9.27
CA ALA A 144 16.81 37.37 -9.57
C ALA A 144 15.56 37.94 -8.90
N GLU A 145 15.67 38.43 -7.66
CA GLU A 145 14.59 39.14 -6.96
C GLU A 145 14.21 40.44 -7.68
N ALA A 146 15.19 41.26 -8.07
CA ALA A 146 14.94 42.51 -8.79
C ALA A 146 14.27 42.26 -10.16
N PHE A 147 14.71 41.23 -10.88
CA PHE A 147 14.13 40.80 -12.14
C PHE A 147 12.68 40.33 -11.97
N ALA A 148 12.41 39.42 -11.03
CA ALA A 148 11.06 38.92 -10.77
C ALA A 148 10.11 40.01 -10.27
N ARG A 149 10.60 40.92 -9.42
CA ARG A 149 9.82 42.09 -8.96
C ARG A 149 9.42 43.01 -10.12
N ARG A 150 10.27 43.11 -11.14
CA ARG A 150 10.02 43.95 -12.31
C ARG A 150 9.09 43.27 -13.32
N TYR A 151 9.33 42.01 -13.65
CA TYR A 151 8.69 41.34 -14.78
C TYR A 151 7.73 40.21 -14.41
N GLY A 152 7.52 39.88 -13.13
CA GLY A 152 6.75 38.69 -12.74
C GLY A 152 5.30 38.63 -13.23
N PHE A 153 4.71 39.75 -13.62
CA PHE A 153 3.39 39.75 -14.26
C PHE A 153 3.40 39.27 -15.72
N ALA A 154 4.57 39.24 -16.36
CA ALA A 154 4.78 38.89 -17.76
C ALA A 154 5.61 37.62 -17.97
N ILE A 155 6.32 37.14 -16.94
CA ILE A 155 7.16 35.94 -17.01
C ILE A 155 6.40 34.75 -16.42
N ASP A 156 6.19 33.71 -17.23
CA ASP A 156 5.50 32.50 -16.80
C ASP A 156 6.43 31.50 -16.11
N ALA A 157 7.71 31.48 -16.48
CA ALA A 157 8.70 30.57 -15.92
C ALA A 157 10.12 31.16 -15.93
N TYR A 158 10.92 30.78 -14.92
CA TYR A 158 12.30 31.23 -14.72
C TYR A 158 13.25 30.04 -14.77
N GLN A 159 14.11 29.99 -15.78
CA GLN A 159 15.24 29.05 -15.83
C GLN A 159 16.43 29.66 -15.10
N ILE A 160 16.95 28.94 -14.10
CA ILE A 160 18.13 29.37 -13.35
C ILE A 160 19.38 28.77 -13.99
N TRP A 161 20.21 29.63 -14.58
CA TRP A 161 21.41 29.30 -15.33
C TRP A 161 21.15 28.56 -16.65
N ASP A 162 22.20 28.41 -17.48
CA ASP A 162 22.18 27.54 -18.65
C ASP A 162 23.46 26.71 -18.74
N GLU A 163 23.32 25.45 -19.12
CA GLU A 163 24.45 24.52 -19.36
C GLU A 163 25.45 24.34 -18.20
N PRO A 164 25.04 24.31 -16.91
CA PRO A 164 25.99 24.28 -15.78
C PRO A 164 26.85 22.99 -15.72
N ASN A 165 26.56 22.01 -16.57
CA ASN A 165 27.21 20.71 -16.60
C ASN A 165 28.37 20.62 -17.60
N ILE A 166 28.69 21.70 -18.32
CA ILE A 166 29.82 21.74 -19.27
C ILE A 166 30.72 22.98 -19.11
N TYR A 167 31.96 22.86 -19.53
CA TYR A 167 32.94 23.94 -19.65
C TYR A 167 32.72 24.75 -20.95
N PRO A 168 32.86 26.09 -20.95
CA PRO A 168 33.18 26.98 -19.82
C PRO A 168 31.94 27.54 -19.10
N HIS A 169 30.78 26.88 -19.21
CA HIS A 169 29.48 27.35 -18.69
C HIS A 169 29.34 27.26 -17.16
N TRP A 170 30.45 26.96 -16.47
CA TRP A 170 30.60 27.04 -15.02
C TRP A 170 31.98 27.64 -14.62
N GLY A 171 32.51 28.54 -15.46
CA GLY A 171 33.81 29.19 -15.29
C GLY A 171 34.98 28.37 -15.87
N GLU A 172 36.20 28.91 -15.77
CA GLU A 172 37.42 28.24 -16.25
C GLU A 172 37.90 27.14 -15.27
N ARG A 173 36.97 26.27 -14.86
CA ARG A 173 37.16 25.28 -13.79
C ARG A 173 36.29 24.04 -13.99
N TRP A 174 36.40 23.09 -13.06
CA TRP A 174 35.55 21.90 -13.03
C TRP A 174 34.09 22.27 -12.76
N VAL A 175 33.18 21.55 -13.40
CA VAL A 175 31.74 21.69 -13.15
C VAL A 175 31.41 21.27 -11.71
N ASP A 176 30.57 22.04 -11.04
CA ASP A 176 30.24 21.86 -9.63
C ASP A 176 28.72 21.75 -9.41
N PRO A 177 28.16 20.52 -9.46
CA PRO A 177 26.73 20.29 -9.21
C PRO A 177 26.26 20.78 -7.83
N LYS A 178 27.14 20.83 -6.83
CA LYS A 178 26.82 21.31 -5.48
C LYS A 178 26.76 22.84 -5.48
N GLY A 179 27.71 23.50 -6.12
CA GLY A 179 27.69 24.95 -6.34
C GLY A 179 26.43 25.39 -7.10
N TYR A 180 26.09 24.67 -8.18
CA TYR A 180 24.86 24.94 -8.92
C TYR A 180 23.59 24.74 -8.09
N ALA A 181 23.53 23.68 -7.26
CA ALA A 181 22.42 23.47 -6.33
C ALA A 181 22.26 24.65 -5.34
N ALA A 182 23.35 25.28 -4.91
CA ALA A 182 23.30 26.45 -4.03
C ALA A 182 22.80 27.70 -4.76
N LEU A 183 23.24 27.93 -6.01
CA LEU A 183 22.76 29.03 -6.86
C LEU A 183 21.25 28.88 -7.17
N LEU A 184 20.84 27.67 -7.57
CA LEU A 184 19.44 27.33 -7.83
C LEU A 184 18.55 27.57 -6.61
N ARG A 185 19.01 27.14 -5.42
CA ARG A 185 18.32 27.38 -4.15
C ARG A 185 18.13 28.87 -3.86
N GLU A 186 19.18 29.67 -4.03
CA GLU A 186 19.11 31.11 -3.77
C GLU A 186 18.12 31.78 -4.75
N GLY A 187 18.25 31.50 -6.05
CA GLY A 187 17.33 32.02 -7.07
C GLY A 187 15.87 31.64 -6.79
N TYR A 188 15.61 30.37 -6.44
CA TYR A 188 14.29 29.89 -6.05
C TYR A 188 13.70 30.70 -4.89
N ILE A 189 14.43 30.82 -3.78
CA ILE A 189 13.95 31.52 -2.56
C ILE A 189 13.66 32.98 -2.88
N ARG A 190 14.54 33.65 -3.62
CA ARG A 190 14.46 35.07 -3.92
C ARG A 190 13.32 35.40 -4.86
N ILE A 191 13.16 34.66 -5.94
CA ILE A 191 12.03 34.83 -6.87
C ILE A 191 10.71 34.54 -6.14
N LYS A 192 10.61 33.41 -5.43
CA LYS A 192 9.38 33.01 -4.71
C LYS A 192 8.97 33.99 -3.60
N SER A 193 9.90 34.81 -3.08
CA SER A 193 9.60 35.82 -2.07
C SER A 193 8.78 37.01 -2.60
N VAL A 194 8.86 37.27 -3.91
CA VAL A 194 8.14 38.35 -4.60
C VAL A 194 7.08 37.84 -5.56
N ASP A 195 7.24 36.62 -6.06
CA ASP A 195 6.33 35.91 -6.96
C ASP A 195 6.17 34.45 -6.49
N PRO A 196 5.27 34.17 -5.53
CA PRO A 196 5.08 32.83 -4.97
C PRO A 196 4.61 31.78 -5.99
N ASP A 197 4.00 32.21 -7.08
CA ASP A 197 3.43 31.33 -8.12
C ASP A 197 4.41 31.02 -9.25
N ALA A 198 5.53 31.76 -9.36
CA ALA A 198 6.60 31.57 -10.33
C ALA A 198 7.02 30.10 -10.54
N ILE A 199 7.09 29.63 -11.78
CA ILE A 199 7.63 28.29 -12.06
C ILE A 199 9.15 28.37 -12.16
N ILE A 200 9.86 27.61 -11.32
CA ILE A 200 11.33 27.57 -11.33
C ILE A 200 11.83 26.34 -12.10
N VAL A 201 12.51 26.59 -13.21
CA VAL A 201 13.10 25.57 -14.09
C VAL A 201 14.60 25.46 -13.77
N ALA A 202 15.10 24.25 -13.56
CA ALA A 202 16.55 24.04 -13.46
C ALA A 202 17.24 24.40 -14.79
N GLY A 203 18.52 24.76 -14.76
CA GLY A 203 19.33 25.03 -15.94
C GLY A 203 19.27 23.90 -16.96
N GLY A 204 19.26 24.29 -18.24
CA GLY A 204 19.19 23.36 -19.36
C GLY A 204 20.46 22.52 -19.46
N PHE A 205 20.38 21.23 -19.10
CA PHE A 205 21.55 20.36 -19.15
C PHE A 205 21.93 19.96 -20.57
N THR A 206 23.17 20.23 -20.95
CA THR A 206 23.71 19.96 -22.29
C THR A 206 24.11 18.50 -22.45
N PRO A 207 23.77 17.85 -23.57
CA PRO A 207 24.10 16.45 -23.77
C PRO A 207 25.61 16.25 -23.96
N THR A 208 26.22 15.40 -23.13
CA THR A 208 27.62 15.00 -23.26
C THR A 208 27.83 13.53 -22.83
N LEU A 209 28.85 12.89 -23.40
CA LEU A 209 29.28 11.53 -23.01
C LEU A 209 30.34 11.56 -21.91
N GLU A 210 30.86 12.73 -21.57
CA GLU A 210 31.93 12.90 -20.60
C GLU A 210 31.45 12.64 -19.16
N LYS A 211 32.40 12.27 -18.30
CA LYS A 211 32.15 11.90 -16.90
C LYS A 211 32.92 12.76 -15.91
N GLY A 212 33.43 13.90 -16.38
CA GLY A 212 34.16 14.88 -15.61
C GLY A 212 35.67 14.88 -15.88
N PRO A 213 36.39 15.83 -15.26
CA PRO A 213 35.84 16.82 -14.33
C PRO A 213 35.37 18.13 -15.00
N LEU A 214 35.73 18.38 -16.26
CA LEU A 214 35.32 19.60 -16.98
C LEU A 214 33.89 19.54 -17.50
N ASN A 215 33.44 18.38 -17.96
CA ASN A 215 32.08 18.15 -18.47
C ASN A 215 31.48 16.92 -17.79
N LEU A 216 30.27 17.02 -17.26
CA LEU A 216 29.53 15.91 -16.67
C LEU A 216 28.29 15.63 -17.50
N ASN A 217 28.09 14.36 -17.89
CA ASN A 217 26.82 13.94 -18.49
C ASN A 217 25.64 14.26 -17.58
N GLU A 218 24.50 14.48 -18.22
CA GLU A 218 23.28 15.03 -17.65
C GLU A 218 22.78 14.19 -16.47
N GLY A 219 22.85 12.86 -16.61
CA GLY A 219 22.44 11.92 -15.57
C GLY A 219 23.33 11.97 -14.33
N ASP A 220 24.65 12.04 -14.50
CA ASP A 220 25.61 12.17 -13.38
C ASP A 220 25.50 13.53 -12.69
N PHE A 221 25.34 14.61 -13.47
CA PHE A 221 25.14 15.95 -12.94
C PHE A 221 23.85 16.04 -12.12
N LEU A 222 22.72 15.60 -12.68
CA LEU A 222 21.42 15.57 -11.99
C LEU A 222 21.46 14.74 -10.70
N ARG A 223 22.09 13.55 -10.72
CA ARG A 223 22.25 12.73 -9.51
C ARG A 223 23.01 13.47 -8.41
N LYS A 224 24.14 14.10 -8.74
CA LYS A 224 24.97 14.83 -7.77
C LYS A 224 24.28 16.10 -7.26
N MET A 225 23.57 16.81 -8.13
CA MET A 225 22.75 17.97 -7.78
C MET A 225 21.63 17.60 -6.80
N LEU A 226 20.88 16.53 -7.08
CA LEU A 226 19.81 16.04 -6.21
C LEU A 226 20.36 15.56 -4.86
N ALA A 227 21.50 14.87 -4.85
CA ALA A 227 22.17 14.44 -3.61
C ALA A 227 22.63 15.62 -2.74
N SER A 228 22.78 16.80 -3.33
CA SER A 228 23.15 18.04 -2.62
C SER A 228 21.93 18.79 -2.06
N GLY A 229 20.72 18.22 -2.14
CA GLY A 229 19.50 18.81 -1.56
C GLY A 229 18.74 19.75 -2.49
N ALA A 230 19.02 19.75 -3.80
CA ALA A 230 18.36 20.65 -4.76
C ALA A 230 16.87 20.35 -5.02
N ARG A 231 16.39 19.15 -4.65
CA ARG A 231 15.07 18.61 -5.06
C ARG A 231 13.88 19.53 -4.75
N ASP A 232 13.95 20.29 -3.66
CA ASP A 232 12.87 21.15 -3.20
C ASP A 232 12.94 22.58 -3.77
N PHE A 233 13.98 22.89 -4.55
CA PHE A 233 14.28 24.25 -5.02
C PHE A 233 14.16 24.41 -6.54
N PHE A 234 13.38 23.54 -7.19
CA PHE A 234 12.93 23.70 -8.56
C PHE A 234 11.63 22.94 -8.79
N ASP A 235 10.85 23.40 -9.74
CA ASP A 235 9.57 22.81 -10.13
C ASP A 235 9.73 21.90 -11.36
N VAL A 236 10.67 22.21 -12.26
CA VAL A 236 10.89 21.50 -13.54
C VAL A 236 12.37 21.13 -13.73
N VAL A 237 12.65 19.90 -14.18
CA VAL A 237 13.99 19.53 -14.68
C VAL A 237 14.08 19.84 -16.18
N ALA A 238 15.14 20.52 -16.60
CA ALA A 238 15.36 20.85 -18.01
C ALA A 238 16.51 20.07 -18.63
N PHE A 239 16.32 19.61 -19.86
CA PHE A 239 17.38 19.02 -20.69
C PHE A 239 17.43 19.72 -22.05
N LYS A 240 18.61 19.70 -22.66
CA LYS A 240 18.77 19.96 -24.10
C LYS A 240 18.85 18.62 -24.83
N ALA A 241 18.16 18.48 -25.95
CA ALA A 241 17.96 17.22 -26.66
C ALA A 241 18.31 17.33 -28.15
N PHE A 242 19.52 17.79 -28.47
CA PHE A 242 20.00 17.86 -29.84
C PHE A 242 20.02 16.47 -30.49
N GLY A 243 19.57 16.39 -31.75
CA GLY A 243 19.51 15.14 -32.49
C GLY A 243 20.83 14.73 -33.16
N PHE A 244 21.77 15.66 -33.30
CA PHE A 244 23.04 15.47 -33.98
C PHE A 244 22.86 14.88 -35.38
N ASP A 245 23.52 13.78 -35.71
CA ASP A 245 23.42 13.11 -37.02
C ASP A 245 22.34 11.99 -37.04
N TYR A 246 21.48 11.92 -36.02
CA TYR A 246 20.52 10.83 -35.85
C TYR A 246 19.06 11.28 -35.99
N PRO A 247 18.18 10.46 -36.59
CA PRO A 247 16.76 10.77 -36.66
C PRO A 247 16.10 10.67 -35.27
N PRO A 248 14.95 11.31 -35.04
CA PRO A 248 14.26 11.30 -33.74
C PRO A 248 13.88 9.90 -33.24
N SER A 249 13.64 8.96 -34.14
CA SER A 249 13.27 7.58 -33.82
C SER A 249 14.42 6.74 -33.25
N ASP A 250 15.67 7.18 -33.44
CA ASP A 250 16.88 6.46 -33.04
C ASP A 250 16.93 6.25 -31.51
N PRO A 251 17.11 4.99 -31.02
CA PRO A 251 16.97 4.68 -29.60
C PRO A 251 18.06 5.31 -28.74
N PRO A 252 17.74 5.76 -27.51
CA PRO A 252 18.72 6.38 -26.62
C PRO A 252 19.74 5.37 -26.10
N SER A 253 20.98 5.83 -25.92
CA SER A 253 22.06 5.04 -25.33
C SER A 253 22.95 5.94 -24.49
N SER A 254 23.46 5.42 -23.37
CA SER A 254 24.41 6.15 -22.52
C SER A 254 25.70 6.53 -23.26
N GLY A 255 26.06 5.79 -24.31
CA GLY A 255 27.24 6.02 -25.15
C GLY A 255 26.99 6.79 -26.45
N LYS A 256 25.80 7.37 -26.64
CA LYS A 256 25.42 8.11 -27.87
C LYS A 256 24.73 9.42 -27.51
N LEU A 257 25.00 10.47 -28.29
CA LEU A 257 24.28 11.74 -28.23
C LEU A 257 23.18 11.71 -29.28
N ASN A 258 21.93 11.81 -28.84
CA ASN A 258 20.76 11.87 -29.73
C ASN A 258 19.57 12.50 -29.00
N PHE A 259 18.53 12.80 -29.77
CA PHE A 259 17.29 13.44 -29.30
C PHE A 259 16.68 12.71 -28.10
N ARG A 260 16.67 11.37 -28.10
CA ARG A 260 15.96 10.58 -27.08
C ARG A 260 16.73 10.39 -25.78
N ARG A 261 17.96 10.87 -25.67
CA ARG A 261 18.84 10.65 -24.51
C ARG A 261 18.24 11.03 -23.14
N PRO A 262 17.40 12.08 -22.99
CA PRO A 262 16.75 12.39 -21.70
C PRO A 262 15.87 11.25 -21.13
N GLU A 263 15.37 10.33 -21.97
CA GLU A 263 14.62 9.14 -21.53
C GLU A 263 15.40 8.27 -20.53
N LEU A 264 16.74 8.28 -20.60
CA LEU A 264 17.60 7.52 -19.69
C LEU A 264 17.54 8.04 -18.25
N TRP A 265 17.21 9.32 -18.08
CA TRP A 265 17.35 10.06 -16.83
C TRP A 265 16.02 10.45 -16.20
N ALA A 266 14.91 10.30 -16.93
CA ALA A 266 13.57 10.70 -16.48
C ALA A 266 13.15 10.07 -15.14
N GLY A 267 13.68 8.90 -14.79
CA GLY A 267 13.40 8.24 -13.51
C GLY A 267 14.07 8.88 -12.28
N LEU A 268 15.10 9.72 -12.46
CA LEU A 268 15.89 10.27 -11.35
C LEU A 268 15.11 11.31 -10.52
N ALA A 269 14.22 12.06 -11.16
CA ALA A 269 13.31 13.02 -10.54
C ALA A 269 11.87 12.75 -11.00
N SER A 270 11.41 11.49 -10.91
CA SER A 270 10.09 11.03 -11.40
C SER A 270 8.86 11.74 -10.82
N ASP A 271 9.04 12.54 -9.78
CA ASP A 271 8.08 13.43 -9.13
C ASP A 271 8.04 14.85 -9.71
N LYS A 272 8.99 15.20 -10.57
CA LYS A 272 9.13 16.51 -11.21
C LYS A 272 8.84 16.39 -12.72
N PRO A 273 8.11 17.34 -13.32
CA PRO A 273 8.00 17.44 -14.78
C PRO A 273 9.36 17.65 -15.45
N ILE A 274 9.46 17.23 -16.71
CA ILE A 274 10.64 17.38 -17.56
C ILE A 274 10.30 18.28 -18.73
N TRP A 275 11.12 19.29 -18.99
CA TRP A 275 11.04 20.13 -20.19
C TRP A 275 12.30 19.95 -21.04
N ILE A 276 12.12 19.88 -22.35
CA ILE A 276 13.22 19.96 -23.30
C ILE A 276 13.36 21.43 -23.71
N VAL A 277 14.27 22.16 -23.09
CA VAL A 277 14.39 23.62 -23.26
C VAL A 277 15.15 24.01 -24.52
N GLU A 278 15.78 23.03 -25.18
CA GLU A 278 16.41 23.23 -26.48
C GLU A 278 16.50 21.92 -27.26
N VAL A 279 16.01 21.90 -28.50
CA VAL A 279 16.09 20.76 -29.42
C VAL A 279 16.19 21.23 -30.87
N GLY A 280 16.96 20.51 -31.68
CA GLY A 280 17.01 20.71 -33.12
C GLY A 280 18.09 19.88 -33.82
N TRP A 281 18.12 20.04 -35.13
CA TRP A 281 19.14 19.52 -36.04
C TRP A 281 19.78 20.68 -36.78
N ASN A 282 21.10 20.65 -36.93
CA ASN A 282 21.81 21.70 -37.64
C ASN A 282 21.80 21.37 -39.14
N ALA A 283 21.51 22.35 -39.99
CA ALA A 283 21.54 22.19 -41.44
C ALA A 283 22.24 23.38 -42.09
N LEU A 284 23.55 23.25 -42.32
CA LEU A 284 24.35 24.25 -43.01
C LEU A 284 24.21 24.12 -44.54
N PRO A 285 24.24 25.22 -45.30
CA PRO A 285 24.20 25.18 -46.76
C PRO A 285 25.35 24.34 -47.36
N SER A 286 25.11 23.69 -48.49
CA SER A 286 26.10 22.84 -49.18
C SER A 286 27.41 23.56 -49.56
N GLY A 287 27.40 24.90 -49.63
CA GLY A 287 28.56 25.74 -49.88
C GLY A 287 29.14 26.45 -48.65
N TRP A 288 28.81 26.02 -47.43
CA TRP A 288 29.23 26.66 -46.18
C TRP A 288 30.76 26.80 -46.07
N ARG A 289 31.24 28.02 -45.82
CA ARG A 289 32.67 28.35 -45.66
C ARG A 289 33.05 28.82 -44.25
N GLY A 290 32.08 28.87 -43.34
CA GLY A 290 32.29 29.29 -41.96
C GLY A 290 32.80 28.16 -41.06
N GLY A 291 32.63 28.33 -39.75
CA GLY A 291 33.05 27.35 -38.74
C GLY A 291 32.36 26.00 -38.90
N LYS A 292 33.06 24.90 -38.54
CA LYS A 292 32.45 23.56 -38.56
C LYS A 292 31.43 23.42 -37.44
N SER A 293 30.26 22.84 -37.75
CA SER A 293 29.25 22.51 -36.74
C SER A 293 29.71 21.35 -35.86
N ILE A 294 29.66 21.55 -34.54
CA ILE A 294 29.87 20.50 -33.54
C ILE A 294 28.64 19.60 -33.35
N TRP A 295 27.49 19.99 -33.90
CA TRP A 295 26.23 19.26 -33.84
C TRP A 295 25.98 18.37 -35.05
N GLY A 296 26.97 18.21 -35.93
CA GLY A 296 26.75 17.63 -37.25
C GLY A 296 26.06 18.60 -38.20
N SER A 297 25.72 18.15 -39.41
CA SER A 297 24.96 18.94 -40.39
C SER A 297 24.19 18.02 -41.33
N VAL A 298 22.86 18.17 -41.36
CA VAL A 298 21.94 17.39 -42.19
C VAL A 298 21.40 18.22 -43.35
N ALA A 299 20.69 17.61 -44.29
CA ALA A 299 20.01 18.37 -45.35
C ALA A 299 18.88 19.25 -44.77
N GLU A 300 18.56 20.35 -45.44
CA GLU A 300 17.54 21.29 -44.95
C GLU A 300 16.13 20.67 -44.91
N GLU A 301 15.83 19.78 -45.86
CA GLU A 301 14.60 18.98 -45.87
C GLU A 301 14.58 17.94 -44.75
N GLU A 302 15.72 17.31 -44.45
CA GLU A 302 15.85 16.36 -43.32
C GLU A 302 15.65 17.07 -41.98
N GLN A 303 16.22 18.27 -41.81
CA GLN A 303 15.99 19.10 -40.63
C GLN A 303 14.49 19.37 -40.42
N ALA A 304 13.78 19.76 -41.47
CA ALA A 304 12.35 20.01 -41.40
C ALA A 304 11.56 18.75 -41.01
N GLN A 305 11.86 17.62 -41.66
CA GLN A 305 11.19 16.34 -41.39
C GLN A 305 11.45 15.86 -39.96
N TRP A 306 12.71 15.83 -39.53
CA TRP A 306 13.10 15.34 -38.21
C TRP A 306 12.60 16.24 -37.08
N THR A 307 12.52 17.55 -37.31
CA THR A 307 11.87 18.47 -36.35
C THR A 307 10.39 18.10 -36.15
N MET A 308 9.65 17.83 -37.22
CA MET A 308 8.23 17.43 -37.14
C MET A 308 8.05 16.05 -36.48
N GLU A 309 8.95 15.12 -36.74
CA GLU A 309 8.98 13.82 -36.07
C GLU A 309 9.29 13.94 -34.57
N ALA A 310 10.19 14.85 -34.17
CA ALA A 310 10.51 15.13 -32.78
C ALA A 310 9.33 15.75 -32.01
N ILE A 311 8.61 16.68 -32.64
CA ILE A 311 7.38 17.28 -32.10
C ILE A 311 6.34 16.19 -31.83
N ARG A 312 6.05 15.34 -32.83
CA ARG A 312 5.12 14.21 -32.67
C ARG A 312 5.59 13.21 -31.61
N TRP A 313 6.89 12.94 -31.54
CA TRP A 313 7.44 12.05 -30.51
C TRP A 313 7.19 12.60 -29.10
N ALA A 314 7.44 13.88 -28.91
CA ALA A 314 7.18 14.55 -27.65
C ALA A 314 5.69 14.51 -27.28
N GLU A 315 4.81 14.79 -28.25
CA GLU A 315 3.35 14.78 -28.07
C GLU A 315 2.77 13.38 -27.81
N GLU A 316 3.27 12.34 -28.47
CA GLU A 316 2.68 11.00 -28.41
C GLU A 316 3.28 10.10 -27.33
N ARG A 317 4.56 10.32 -26.96
CA ARG A 317 5.32 9.39 -26.12
C ARG A 317 5.84 9.99 -24.83
N TRP A 318 6.24 11.25 -24.83
CA TRP A 318 6.82 11.88 -23.64
C TRP A 318 5.78 12.66 -22.82
N GLY A 319 4.91 13.42 -23.49
CA GLY A 319 4.13 14.47 -22.86
C GLY A 319 4.97 15.60 -22.28
N TRP A 320 6.26 15.71 -22.67
CA TRP A 320 7.17 16.75 -22.20
C TRP A 320 7.09 17.96 -23.14
N PRO A 321 6.94 19.18 -22.60
CA PRO A 321 7.09 20.38 -23.40
C PRO A 321 8.47 20.45 -24.04
N ILE A 322 8.53 20.89 -25.30
CA ILE A 322 9.78 21.07 -26.03
C ILE A 322 9.89 22.50 -26.58
N PHE A 323 11.10 23.03 -26.56
CA PHE A 323 11.47 24.30 -27.13
C PHE A 323 12.46 24.05 -28.26
N LEU A 324 12.05 24.37 -29.48
CA LEU A 324 12.94 24.36 -30.65
C LEU A 324 14.06 25.38 -30.40
N THR A 325 15.25 25.14 -30.93
CA THR A 325 16.42 26.03 -30.78
C THR A 325 16.19 27.36 -31.53
N HIS A 326 17.15 27.92 -32.26
CA HIS A 326 17.09 29.31 -32.70
C HIS A 326 16.03 29.62 -33.77
N PHE A 327 15.09 30.52 -33.46
CA PHE A 327 14.24 31.18 -34.46
C PHE A 327 15.11 31.96 -35.47
N ARG A 328 15.97 32.84 -34.95
CA ARG A 328 16.97 33.62 -35.70
C ARG A 328 18.16 33.88 -34.78
N PRO A 329 19.31 33.21 -34.98
CA PRO A 329 20.50 33.38 -34.14
C PRO A 329 21.07 34.80 -34.18
N ASN A 330 21.58 35.30 -33.06
CA ASN A 330 22.39 36.53 -32.99
C ASN A 330 23.89 36.22 -32.97
N TYR A 331 24.40 35.64 -34.06
CA TYR A 331 25.79 35.23 -34.22
C TYR A 331 26.39 35.77 -35.54
N PRO A 332 27.73 35.88 -35.64
CA PRO A 332 28.40 36.21 -36.90
C PRO A 332 27.92 35.34 -38.08
N PRO A 333 27.88 35.86 -39.32
CA PRO A 333 27.33 35.12 -40.47
C PRO A 333 28.03 33.81 -40.82
N ASP A 334 29.27 33.62 -40.37
CA ASP A 334 30.09 32.43 -40.56
C ASP A 334 30.06 31.46 -39.37
N ASP A 335 29.19 31.70 -38.39
CA ASP A 335 29.02 30.86 -37.22
C ASP A 335 28.03 29.69 -37.48
N PRO A 336 28.36 28.44 -37.11
CA PRO A 336 27.51 27.28 -37.36
C PRO A 336 26.13 27.31 -36.65
N HIS A 337 25.88 28.19 -35.67
CA HIS A 337 24.55 28.37 -35.08
C HIS A 337 23.49 28.73 -36.14
N TRP A 338 23.89 29.37 -37.23
CA TRP A 338 23.04 29.66 -38.39
C TRP A 338 22.40 28.41 -39.01
N GLY A 339 23.02 27.23 -38.87
CA GLY A 339 22.43 25.97 -39.31
C GLY A 339 21.11 25.62 -38.61
N PHE A 340 20.85 26.14 -37.41
CA PHE A 340 19.62 25.91 -36.65
C PHE A 340 18.48 26.90 -36.94
N ALA A 341 18.78 28.00 -37.63
CA ALA A 341 17.84 29.10 -37.81
C ALA A 341 16.53 28.62 -38.46
N PHE A 342 15.39 29.21 -38.08
CA PHE A 342 14.12 29.06 -38.80
C PHE A 342 13.97 30.12 -39.89
N VAL A 343 14.62 31.27 -39.68
CA VAL A 343 14.61 32.43 -40.56
C VAL A 343 16.04 32.93 -40.73
N TRP A 344 16.47 33.16 -41.97
CA TRP A 344 17.79 33.69 -42.29
C TRP A 344 17.94 35.18 -41.91
N GLN A 345 19.17 35.70 -42.00
CA GLN A 345 19.49 37.10 -41.67
C GLN A 345 18.63 38.11 -42.44
N ASP A 346 18.35 37.80 -43.71
CA ASP A 346 17.55 38.60 -44.65
C ASP A 346 16.04 38.40 -44.49
N TRP A 347 15.60 37.70 -43.43
CA TRP A 347 14.23 37.36 -43.12
C TRP A 347 13.58 36.32 -44.03
N THR A 348 14.36 35.60 -44.85
CA THR A 348 13.82 34.50 -45.65
C THR A 348 13.53 33.28 -44.76
N THR A 349 12.31 32.75 -44.86
CA THR A 349 11.86 31.59 -44.07
C THR A 349 12.41 30.29 -44.65
N ARG A 350 12.90 29.40 -43.78
CA ARG A 350 13.46 28.09 -44.15
C ARG A 350 12.40 26.98 -44.20
N PRO A 351 12.67 25.82 -44.84
CA PRO A 351 11.76 24.67 -44.86
C PRO A 351 11.27 24.24 -43.47
N VAL A 352 12.13 24.26 -42.45
CA VAL A 352 11.74 23.93 -41.06
C VAL A 352 10.67 24.88 -40.50
N TYR A 353 10.73 26.18 -40.81
CA TYR A 353 9.70 27.15 -40.44
C TYR A 353 8.36 26.80 -41.08
N LYS A 354 8.36 26.51 -42.38
CA LYS A 354 7.14 26.17 -43.13
C LYS A 354 6.50 24.88 -42.61
N ALA A 355 7.33 23.90 -42.26
CA ALA A 355 6.86 22.63 -41.70
C ALA A 355 6.15 22.85 -40.36
N VAL A 356 6.77 23.57 -39.43
CA VAL A 356 6.18 23.82 -38.10
C VAL A 356 4.94 24.71 -38.19
N ALA A 357 4.92 25.70 -39.09
CA ALA A 357 3.75 26.55 -39.31
C ALA A 357 2.49 25.77 -39.78
N SER A 358 2.67 24.57 -40.33
CA SER A 358 1.58 23.71 -40.83
C SER A 358 0.97 22.74 -39.80
N LEU A 359 1.46 22.74 -38.55
CA LEU A 359 0.96 21.84 -37.50
C LEU A 359 -0.52 22.10 -37.17
N ASP A 360 -1.29 21.01 -37.02
CA ASP A 360 -2.61 21.02 -36.37
C ASP A 360 -2.41 21.11 -34.85
N LYS A 361 -3.11 22.06 -34.21
CA LYS A 361 -2.77 22.57 -32.86
C LYS A 361 -3.74 22.09 -31.78
N GLU A 362 -4.67 21.20 -32.10
CA GLU A 362 -5.60 20.62 -31.11
C GLU A 362 -5.05 19.31 -30.50
N VAL A 363 -4.60 19.38 -29.24
CA VAL A 363 -4.26 18.18 -28.47
C VAL A 363 -5.55 17.48 -28.02
N ARG A 364 -5.89 16.35 -28.67
CA ARG A 364 -7.06 15.52 -28.31
C ARG A 364 -6.71 14.25 -27.54
N ILE A 365 -5.43 13.95 -27.35
CA ILE A 365 -4.95 12.69 -26.77
C ILE A 365 -3.95 12.99 -25.65
N LEU A 366 -4.11 12.33 -24.50
CA LEU A 366 -3.19 12.41 -23.37
C LEU A 366 -2.06 11.36 -23.49
N PRO A 367 -0.78 11.74 -23.68
CA PRO A 367 0.33 10.78 -23.69
C PRO A 367 0.68 10.24 -22.28
N PRO A 368 1.67 9.35 -22.11
CA PRO A 368 2.12 8.93 -20.78
C PRO A 368 2.57 10.12 -19.91
N GLY A 369 1.99 10.28 -18.72
CA GLY A 369 2.18 11.48 -17.91
C GLY A 369 1.13 11.64 -16.81
N SER A 370 1.19 12.74 -16.07
CA SER A 370 0.15 13.11 -15.08
C SER A 370 -0.51 14.43 -15.50
N TYR A 371 -1.83 14.50 -15.40
CA TYR A 371 -2.66 15.58 -15.93
C TYR A 371 -3.67 16.06 -14.90
N ARG A 372 -3.94 17.35 -14.91
CA ARG A 372 -4.99 17.97 -14.09
C ARG A 372 -6.34 17.92 -14.83
N PRO A 373 -7.47 18.09 -14.14
CA PRO A 373 -8.80 17.95 -14.74
C PRO A 373 -9.17 19.09 -15.70
N ASP A 374 -8.54 20.25 -15.60
CA ASP A 374 -8.70 21.38 -16.53
C ASP A 374 -7.91 21.24 -17.84
N HIS A 375 -7.26 20.08 -18.08
CA HIS A 375 -6.56 19.83 -19.34
C HIS A 375 -7.53 19.82 -20.54
N PRO A 376 -7.22 20.51 -21.65
CA PRO A 376 -8.15 20.70 -22.79
C PRO A 376 -8.57 19.40 -23.50
N ALA A 377 -7.75 18.35 -23.46
CA ALA A 377 -8.10 17.03 -23.98
C ALA A 377 -9.21 16.29 -23.18
N ILE A 378 -9.65 16.83 -22.03
CA ILE A 378 -10.71 16.23 -21.21
C ILE A 378 -12.02 16.96 -21.50
N GLN A 379 -13.00 16.22 -22.01
CA GLN A 379 -14.30 16.75 -22.38
C GLN A 379 -15.32 16.46 -21.29
N TYR A 380 -16.03 17.49 -20.84
CA TYR A 380 -17.04 17.40 -19.80
C TYR A 380 -18.43 17.62 -20.39
N GLN A 381 -19.33 16.68 -20.14
CA GLN A 381 -20.74 16.76 -20.50
C GLN A 381 -21.59 17.04 -19.25
N GLY A 382 -22.40 18.09 -19.30
CA GLY A 382 -23.18 18.59 -18.16
C GLY A 382 -22.48 19.75 -17.44
N ALA A 383 -23.10 20.27 -16.38
CA ALA A 383 -22.68 21.50 -15.68
C ALA A 383 -21.51 21.28 -14.68
N TRP A 384 -20.45 20.58 -15.10
CA TRP A 384 -19.28 20.33 -14.26
C TRP A 384 -18.61 21.64 -13.85
N ARG A 385 -18.13 21.70 -12.60
CA ARG A 385 -17.26 22.80 -12.15
C ARG A 385 -15.82 22.31 -12.18
N ILE A 386 -14.98 22.98 -12.95
CA ILE A 386 -13.61 22.55 -13.20
C ILE A 386 -12.67 23.59 -12.61
N SER A 387 -11.66 23.13 -11.90
CA SER A 387 -10.57 23.97 -11.43
C SER A 387 -9.25 23.25 -11.62
N PRO A 388 -8.13 23.98 -11.54
CA PRO A 388 -6.81 23.37 -11.53
C PRO A 388 -6.61 22.36 -10.37
N TYR A 389 -7.42 22.40 -9.31
CA TYR A 389 -7.30 21.54 -8.11
C TYR A 389 -8.32 20.39 -8.06
N GLY A 390 -9.20 20.27 -9.05
CA GLY A 390 -10.22 19.23 -9.08
C GLY A 390 -11.37 19.54 -10.03
N ALA A 391 -12.06 18.50 -10.47
CA ALA A 391 -13.37 18.56 -11.10
C ALA A 391 -14.44 18.15 -10.09
N ASP A 392 -15.48 18.97 -9.98
CA ASP A 392 -16.63 18.74 -9.11
C ASP A 392 -17.87 18.33 -9.89
N ILE A 393 -18.54 17.32 -9.33
CA ILE A 393 -19.70 16.68 -9.92
C ILE A 393 -20.93 17.59 -9.72
N PRO A 394 -21.74 17.84 -10.77
CA PRO A 394 -22.97 18.61 -10.65
C PRO A 394 -23.93 18.03 -9.61
N HIS A 395 -24.61 18.90 -8.85
CA HIS A 395 -25.59 18.47 -7.86
C HIS A 395 -26.75 17.69 -8.52
N GLY A 396 -27.08 16.52 -7.99
CA GLY A 396 -28.14 15.67 -8.54
C GLY A 396 -27.76 14.93 -9.83
N ALA A 397 -26.47 14.84 -10.19
CA ALA A 397 -26.02 14.09 -11.34
C ALA A 397 -26.41 12.61 -11.25
N GLN A 398 -27.37 12.21 -12.09
CA GLN A 398 -27.72 10.83 -12.46
C GLN A 398 -28.12 10.87 -13.94
N GLY A 399 -27.46 10.09 -14.81
CA GLY A 399 -27.74 10.08 -16.25
C GLY A 399 -26.72 10.87 -17.09
N ASP A 400 -27.18 11.79 -17.96
CA ASP A 400 -26.46 12.50 -19.05
C ASP A 400 -25.24 13.36 -18.65
N VAL A 401 -24.71 13.18 -17.44
CA VAL A 401 -23.49 13.81 -16.95
C VAL A 401 -22.34 12.82 -17.12
N SER A 402 -21.33 13.20 -17.90
CA SER A 402 -20.16 12.36 -18.13
C SER A 402 -18.89 13.20 -18.31
N LEU A 403 -17.73 12.56 -18.21
CA LEU A 403 -16.48 13.09 -18.74
C LEU A 403 -15.84 12.06 -19.66
N LYS A 404 -15.21 12.54 -20.73
CA LYS A 404 -14.53 11.72 -21.74
C LYS A 404 -13.11 12.22 -21.96
N LEU A 405 -12.18 11.29 -22.14
CA LEU A 405 -10.80 11.58 -22.52
C LEU A 405 -10.24 10.46 -23.38
N SER A 406 -9.35 10.81 -24.29
CA SER A 406 -8.52 9.85 -25.04
C SER A 406 -7.09 9.90 -24.55
N PHE A 407 -6.43 8.75 -24.46
CA PHE A 407 -5.03 8.67 -24.02
C PHE A 407 -4.21 7.68 -24.84
N SER A 408 -2.91 7.90 -24.95
CA SER A 408 -1.94 6.99 -25.57
C SER A 408 -1.08 6.34 -24.49
N GLY A 409 -1.18 5.02 -24.30
CA GLY A 409 -0.42 4.31 -23.26
C GLY A 409 -0.90 2.90 -22.99
N THR A 410 -0.46 2.31 -21.88
CA THR A 410 -0.80 0.93 -21.45
C THR A 410 -1.80 0.88 -20.30
N GLY A 411 -2.21 2.04 -19.78
CA GLY A 411 -3.18 2.13 -18.69
C GLY A 411 -3.45 3.56 -18.26
N LEU A 412 -4.53 3.72 -17.48
CA LEU A 412 -4.99 4.99 -16.93
C LEU A 412 -5.29 4.82 -15.45
N ASP A 413 -4.75 5.73 -14.64
CA ASP A 413 -5.06 5.92 -13.25
C ASP A 413 -5.82 7.24 -13.06
N ILE A 414 -6.77 7.27 -12.12
CA ILE A 414 -7.45 8.49 -11.66
C ILE A 414 -7.04 8.78 -10.22
N LEU A 415 -6.81 10.05 -9.91
CA LEU A 415 -6.61 10.52 -8.55
C LEU A 415 -7.94 11.02 -8.02
N VAL A 416 -8.46 10.42 -6.96
CA VAL A 416 -9.76 10.79 -6.37
C VAL A 416 -9.64 11.18 -4.91
N ARG A 417 -10.43 12.17 -4.51
CA ARG A 417 -10.72 12.43 -3.09
C ARG A 417 -11.83 11.48 -2.67
N ARG A 418 -11.58 10.73 -1.60
CA ARG A 418 -12.62 9.97 -0.90
C ARG A 418 -13.09 10.72 0.34
N GLY A 419 -14.25 10.34 0.86
CA GLY A 419 -14.76 10.87 2.12
C GLY A 419 -15.95 10.09 2.64
N GLU A 420 -16.56 10.60 3.70
CA GLU A 420 -17.76 10.02 4.32
C GLU A 420 -19.03 10.37 3.54
N TYR A 421 -19.08 9.99 2.26
CA TYR A 421 -20.24 10.22 1.39
C TYR A 421 -20.45 9.05 0.42
N LYS A 422 -21.71 8.83 0.03
CA LYS A 422 -22.07 7.85 -0.98
C LYS A 422 -21.78 8.43 -2.36
N ALA A 423 -20.80 7.88 -3.06
CA ALA A 423 -20.60 8.18 -4.46
C ALA A 423 -19.89 7.05 -5.21
N PHE A 424 -20.28 6.88 -6.46
CA PHE A 424 -19.72 5.92 -7.39
C PHE A 424 -19.35 6.62 -8.71
N LEU A 425 -18.24 6.21 -9.33
CA LEU A 425 -17.92 6.61 -10.71
C LEU A 425 -18.00 5.38 -11.59
N PHE A 426 -18.97 5.32 -12.50
CA PHE A 426 -19.09 4.26 -13.49
C PHE A 426 -18.13 4.54 -14.64
N VAL A 427 -17.32 3.56 -15.01
CA VAL A 427 -16.25 3.77 -15.98
C VAL A 427 -16.34 2.77 -17.13
N LYS A 428 -16.18 3.25 -18.36
CA LYS A 428 -15.96 2.43 -19.55
C LYS A 428 -14.61 2.76 -20.18
N VAL A 429 -13.97 1.75 -20.75
CA VAL A 429 -12.73 1.83 -21.51
C VAL A 429 -13.01 1.20 -22.88
N ASP A 430 -12.80 1.95 -23.96
CA ASP A 430 -13.09 1.55 -25.34
C ASP A 430 -14.53 0.99 -25.51
N GLY A 431 -15.50 1.67 -24.88
CA GLY A 431 -16.92 1.30 -24.87
C GLY A 431 -17.28 0.07 -24.04
N LYS A 432 -16.31 -0.60 -23.39
CA LYS A 432 -16.52 -1.80 -22.57
C LYS A 432 -16.30 -1.50 -21.09
N PRO A 433 -16.83 -2.33 -20.16
CA PRO A 433 -16.45 -2.23 -18.76
C PRO A 433 -14.93 -2.33 -18.58
N SER A 434 -14.38 -1.52 -17.69
CA SER A 434 -12.97 -1.54 -17.30
C SER A 434 -12.48 -2.97 -17.03
N ASN A 435 -11.25 -3.25 -17.46
CA ASN A 435 -10.59 -4.54 -17.25
C ASN A 435 -9.95 -4.69 -15.85
N VAL A 436 -10.07 -3.66 -14.99
CA VAL A 436 -9.48 -3.64 -13.64
C VAL A 436 -10.53 -3.44 -12.54
N LEU A 437 -11.60 -2.70 -12.83
CA LEU A 437 -12.58 -2.30 -11.83
C LEU A 437 -13.64 -3.40 -11.55
N PRO A 438 -14.18 -3.46 -10.31
CA PRO A 438 -15.27 -4.34 -9.95
C PRO A 438 -16.54 -4.00 -10.75
N LYS A 439 -17.40 -4.99 -10.96
CA LYS A 439 -18.67 -4.85 -11.70
C LYS A 439 -19.86 -4.99 -10.77
N ASP A 440 -20.90 -4.19 -11.02
CA ASP A 440 -22.17 -4.27 -10.29
C ASP A 440 -23.03 -5.43 -10.81
N SER A 441 -24.24 -5.62 -10.25
CA SER A 441 -25.17 -6.66 -10.70
C SER A 441 -25.65 -6.48 -12.14
N ALA A 442 -25.51 -5.29 -12.71
CA ALA A 442 -25.82 -4.98 -14.11
C ALA A 442 -24.60 -5.11 -15.04
N GLY A 443 -23.43 -5.49 -14.52
CA GLY A 443 -22.19 -5.68 -15.28
C GLY A 443 -21.40 -4.39 -15.55
N ARG A 444 -21.79 -3.25 -14.98
CA ARG A 444 -21.10 -1.96 -15.14
C ARG A 444 -19.91 -1.89 -14.19
N SER A 445 -18.76 -1.47 -14.67
CA SER A 445 -17.59 -1.22 -13.83
C SER A 445 -17.69 0.10 -13.09
N TYR A 446 -17.31 0.11 -11.81
CA TYR A 446 -17.42 1.30 -10.97
C TYR A 446 -16.23 1.49 -10.03
N VAL A 447 -16.06 2.73 -9.58
CA VAL A 447 -15.13 3.17 -8.52
C VAL A 447 -15.96 3.61 -7.32
N VAL A 448 -15.58 3.18 -6.11
CA VAL A 448 -16.19 3.64 -4.86
C VAL A 448 -15.41 4.83 -4.31
N LEU A 449 -16.12 5.91 -3.96
CA LEU A 449 -15.54 7.13 -3.37
C LEU A 449 -15.73 7.24 -1.84
N TYR A 450 -16.47 6.31 -1.23
CA TYR A 450 -16.61 6.25 0.23
C TYR A 450 -15.30 5.79 0.89
N ASP A 451 -14.77 6.61 1.80
CA ASP A 451 -13.75 6.22 2.79
C ASP A 451 -13.74 7.24 3.94
N PRO A 452 -14.07 6.83 5.19
CA PRO A 452 -14.11 7.75 6.34
C PRO A 452 -12.73 8.31 6.72
N LEU A 453 -11.65 7.84 6.08
CA LEU A 453 -10.30 8.36 6.29
C LEU A 453 -9.98 9.60 5.43
N TYR A 454 -10.91 10.06 4.58
CA TYR A 454 -10.76 11.22 3.71
C TYR A 454 -9.49 11.21 2.85
N GLN A 455 -9.04 10.01 2.46
CA GLN A 455 -7.80 9.86 1.73
C GLN A 455 -7.98 10.28 0.27
N THR A 456 -6.99 11.02 -0.24
CA THR A 456 -6.82 11.17 -1.69
C THR A 456 -6.03 9.97 -2.19
N VAL A 457 -6.59 9.20 -3.12
CA VAL A 457 -6.02 7.92 -3.55
C VAL A 457 -5.98 7.81 -5.07
N THR A 458 -4.93 7.16 -5.56
CA THR A 458 -4.81 6.78 -6.96
C THR A 458 -5.53 5.45 -7.21
N ILE A 459 -6.46 5.42 -8.16
CA ILE A 459 -7.24 4.25 -8.55
C ILE A 459 -6.98 3.94 -10.02
N SER A 460 -6.55 2.71 -10.31
CA SER A 460 -6.37 2.28 -11.69
C SER A 460 -7.70 1.96 -12.35
N VAL A 461 -7.98 2.67 -13.43
CA VAL A 461 -9.17 2.50 -14.26
C VAL A 461 -8.91 1.54 -15.41
N ALA A 462 -7.70 1.52 -15.94
CA ALA A 462 -7.27 0.56 -16.96
C ALA A 462 -5.80 0.18 -16.76
N ARG A 463 -5.45 -1.07 -17.04
CA ARG A 463 -4.08 -1.57 -16.98
C ARG A 463 -3.81 -2.61 -18.03
N LYS A 464 -2.54 -2.81 -18.39
CA LYS A 464 -2.07 -3.86 -19.30
C LYS A 464 -2.80 -3.82 -20.65
N LEU A 465 -3.18 -2.63 -21.09
CA LEU A 465 -3.65 -2.42 -22.44
C LEU A 465 -2.43 -2.52 -23.38
N PRO A 466 -2.62 -2.99 -24.63
CA PRO A 466 -1.62 -2.78 -25.68
C PRO A 466 -1.24 -1.30 -25.73
N PHE A 467 0.04 -0.98 -25.96
CA PHE A 467 0.42 0.42 -26.13
C PHE A 467 -0.28 0.99 -27.37
N GLY A 468 -1.16 1.96 -27.17
CA GLY A 468 -1.96 2.56 -28.23
C GLY A 468 -2.93 3.60 -27.69
N ILE A 469 -3.81 4.11 -28.57
CA ILE A 469 -4.83 5.10 -28.22
C ILE A 469 -6.06 4.38 -27.67
N HIS A 470 -6.55 4.85 -26.53
CA HIS A 470 -7.72 4.34 -25.84
C HIS A 470 -8.66 5.48 -25.43
N GLU A 471 -9.95 5.20 -25.34
CA GLU A 471 -10.97 6.14 -24.88
C GLU A 471 -11.54 5.72 -23.52
N VAL A 472 -11.73 6.68 -22.63
CA VAL A 472 -12.37 6.47 -21.33
C VAL A 472 -13.55 7.40 -21.13
N GLU A 473 -14.67 6.83 -20.72
CA GLU A 473 -15.89 7.52 -20.35
C GLU A 473 -16.16 7.27 -18.85
N ILE A 474 -16.34 8.33 -18.07
CA ILE A 474 -16.68 8.25 -16.64
C ILE A 474 -18.00 8.97 -16.37
N ALA A 475 -18.95 8.27 -15.77
CA ALA A 475 -20.27 8.78 -15.39
C ALA A 475 -20.46 8.68 -13.85
N PRO A 476 -20.67 9.81 -13.14
CA PRO A 476 -20.84 9.79 -11.69
C PRO A 476 -22.26 9.45 -11.24
N ASP A 477 -22.38 8.88 -10.04
CA ASP A 477 -23.60 8.77 -9.23
C ASP A 477 -23.26 9.15 -7.78
N GLY A 478 -23.63 10.37 -7.37
CA GLY A 478 -23.22 10.95 -6.09
C GLY A 478 -21.95 11.79 -6.15
N GLY A 479 -21.51 12.31 -5.00
CA GLY A 479 -20.19 12.96 -4.85
C GLY A 479 -20.15 14.45 -5.21
N TRP A 480 -21.33 15.07 -5.40
CA TRP A 480 -21.47 16.50 -5.65
C TRP A 480 -20.96 17.36 -4.49
N GLY A 481 -20.25 18.45 -4.79
CA GLY A 481 -19.71 19.37 -3.80
C GLY A 481 -18.42 18.89 -3.12
N HIS A 482 -17.87 17.75 -3.54
CA HIS A 482 -16.69 17.14 -2.92
C HIS A 482 -15.40 17.26 -3.76
N TRP A 483 -15.47 17.83 -4.98
CA TRP A 483 -14.31 17.96 -5.88
C TRP A 483 -13.56 16.63 -6.06
N ALA A 484 -14.35 15.59 -6.34
CA ALA A 484 -13.96 14.19 -6.16
C ALA A 484 -12.86 13.71 -7.12
N ILE A 485 -12.73 14.31 -8.31
CA ILE A 485 -11.70 13.94 -9.30
C ILE A 485 -10.60 14.99 -9.27
N VAL A 486 -9.39 14.60 -8.89
CA VAL A 486 -8.25 15.51 -8.68
C VAL A 486 -7.31 15.53 -9.87
N GLY A 487 -7.21 14.43 -10.62
CA GLY A 487 -6.36 14.36 -11.81
C GLY A 487 -6.27 12.96 -12.40
N PHE A 488 -5.49 12.84 -13.47
CA PHE A 488 -5.34 11.64 -14.28
C PHE A 488 -3.86 11.30 -14.46
N ARG A 489 -3.52 10.03 -14.56
CA ARG A 489 -2.18 9.58 -14.91
C ARG A 489 -2.25 8.49 -15.96
N VAL A 490 -1.61 8.73 -17.08
CA VAL A 490 -1.46 7.77 -18.18
C VAL A 490 -0.14 7.02 -17.99
N ARG A 491 -0.19 5.69 -18.07
CA ARG A 491 0.98 4.81 -17.92
C ARG A 491 1.62 4.53 -19.28
N GLY A 492 2.95 4.63 -19.35
CA GLY A 492 3.75 4.18 -20.50
C GLY A 492 4.14 2.70 -20.42
N GLU A 493 5.13 2.27 -21.21
CA GLU A 493 5.74 0.94 -21.08
C GLU A 493 6.52 0.82 -19.75
N GLU A 494 6.07 -0.07 -18.87
CA GLU A 494 6.74 -0.31 -17.59
C GLU A 494 7.99 -1.19 -17.79
N ARG A 495 9.17 -0.68 -17.43
CA ARG A 495 10.37 -1.52 -17.25
C ARG A 495 10.44 -2.04 -15.81
N PRO A 496 10.71 -3.35 -15.60
CA PRO A 496 10.82 -3.91 -14.26
C PRO A 496 12.05 -3.34 -13.53
N GLN A 497 11.85 -2.80 -12.32
CA GLN A 497 12.93 -2.38 -11.43
C GLN A 497 13.16 -3.42 -10.33
N VAL A 498 14.42 -3.83 -10.16
CA VAL A 498 14.88 -4.79 -9.14
C VAL A 498 15.76 -4.04 -8.14
N LEU A 499 15.40 -4.05 -6.85
CA LEU A 499 16.20 -3.56 -5.70
C LEU A 499 15.69 -4.28 -4.42
N PRO A 500 16.39 -4.26 -3.26
CA PRO A 500 17.81 -4.39 -2.93
C PRO A 500 18.08 -5.50 -1.88
N ILE A 501 19.25 -6.15 -1.94
CA ILE A 501 19.63 -7.35 -1.16
C ILE A 501 20.34 -7.02 0.20
N ILE A 502 20.64 -5.75 0.47
CA ILE A 502 21.60 -5.36 1.53
C ILE A 502 20.96 -5.33 2.94
N SER A 503 19.66 -5.08 3.06
CA SER A 503 18.96 -5.08 4.37
C SER A 503 18.74 -6.49 4.97
N ILE A 504 18.89 -7.54 4.15
CA ILE A 504 18.75 -8.96 4.55
C ILE A 504 19.94 -9.43 5.40
N LEU A 505 21.14 -8.92 5.11
CA LEU A 505 22.39 -9.33 5.76
C LEU A 505 22.53 -8.77 7.18
N ALA A 506 21.91 -7.63 7.49
CA ALA A 506 22.01 -6.99 8.82
C ALA A 506 21.18 -7.71 9.90
N LEU A 507 20.02 -8.26 9.55
CA LEU A 507 19.16 -9.00 10.50
C LEU A 507 19.69 -10.41 10.82
N TYR A 508 20.48 -11.00 9.90
CA TYR A 508 21.15 -12.29 10.10
C TYR A 508 22.25 -12.22 11.19
N LEU A 509 22.91 -11.07 11.33
CA LEU A 509 24.02 -10.88 12.27
C LEU A 509 23.58 -10.67 13.72
N ILE A 510 22.36 -10.14 13.96
CA ILE A 510 21.82 -9.91 15.31
C ILE A 510 21.49 -11.25 16.02
N GLY A 511 21.10 -12.28 15.26
CA GLY A 511 20.79 -13.62 15.76
C GLY A 511 21.99 -14.39 16.35
N LEU A 512 23.21 -13.91 16.14
CA LEU A 512 24.45 -14.57 16.60
C LEU A 512 24.80 -14.31 18.08
N SER A 513 24.08 -13.44 18.79
CA SER A 513 24.39 -13.04 20.18
C SER A 513 23.66 -13.83 21.28
N VAL A 514 22.68 -14.67 20.91
CA VAL A 514 21.85 -15.51 21.81
C VAL A 514 22.64 -16.57 22.63
N PRO A 515 23.75 -17.16 22.16
CA PRO A 515 24.45 -18.23 22.91
C PRO A 515 25.06 -17.78 24.24
N PHE A 516 25.41 -16.50 24.38
CA PHE A 516 26.13 -15.98 25.54
C PHE A 516 25.25 -15.87 26.80
N VAL A 517 23.96 -15.57 26.62
CA VAL A 517 22.98 -15.48 27.72
C VAL A 517 22.55 -16.88 28.23
N LEU A 518 22.56 -17.88 27.34
CA LEU A 518 22.18 -19.26 27.65
C LEU A 518 23.20 -20.00 28.54
N GLY A 519 24.47 -19.57 28.53
CA GLY A 519 25.52 -20.16 29.37
C GLY A 519 25.39 -19.88 30.87
N LEU A 520 24.77 -18.75 31.24
CA LEU A 520 24.65 -18.32 32.65
C LEU A 520 23.54 -19.08 33.41
N LEU A 521 22.50 -19.53 32.69
CA LEU A 521 21.29 -20.17 33.25
C LEU A 521 21.45 -21.67 33.53
N ASP A 522 22.50 -22.31 32.99
CA ASP A 522 22.79 -23.75 33.18
C ASP A 522 23.23 -24.09 34.62
N SER A 523 23.51 -23.08 35.45
CA SER A 523 23.97 -23.20 36.84
C SER A 523 22.87 -23.42 37.89
N LEU A 524 21.58 -23.28 37.54
CA LEU A 524 20.45 -23.26 38.50
C LEU A 524 19.61 -24.56 38.56
N SER A 525 20.07 -25.65 37.95
CA SER A 525 19.31 -26.91 37.75
C SER A 525 18.87 -27.75 38.98
N PRO A 526 19.37 -27.60 40.23
CA PRO A 526 18.96 -28.51 41.33
C PRO A 526 17.56 -28.29 41.95
N LEU A 527 16.86 -27.19 41.66
CA LEU A 527 15.63 -26.78 42.39
C LEU A 527 14.30 -27.40 41.88
N VAL A 528 14.33 -28.41 41.00
CA VAL A 528 13.19 -28.79 40.12
C VAL A 528 12.16 -29.79 40.71
N ARG A 529 12.23 -30.15 42.01
CA ARG A 529 11.38 -31.25 42.55
C ARG A 529 10.05 -30.87 43.23
N VAL A 530 9.71 -29.60 43.42
CA VAL A 530 8.45 -29.19 44.09
C VAL A 530 7.32 -29.07 43.06
N GLN A 531 6.12 -29.62 43.34
CA GLN A 531 4.92 -29.46 42.50
C GLN A 531 4.01 -28.36 43.05
N THR A 532 3.58 -27.40 42.22
CA THR A 532 2.65 -26.33 42.62
C THR A 532 1.24 -26.63 42.10
N PRO A 533 0.21 -26.65 42.96
CA PRO A 533 -1.16 -26.96 42.53
C PRO A 533 -1.77 -25.83 41.68
N LEU A 534 -2.50 -26.21 40.61
CA LEU A 534 -3.13 -25.29 39.64
C LEU A 534 -3.92 -24.13 40.26
N PRO A 535 -4.75 -24.32 41.31
CA PRO A 535 -5.51 -23.23 41.92
C PRO A 535 -4.61 -22.09 42.43
N VAL A 536 -3.42 -22.42 42.95
CA VAL A 536 -2.46 -21.41 43.42
C VAL A 536 -1.92 -20.59 42.24
N LEU A 537 -1.59 -21.25 41.13
CA LEU A 537 -1.09 -20.59 39.93
C LEU A 537 -2.15 -19.68 39.29
N LEU A 538 -3.42 -20.12 39.24
CA LEU A 538 -4.53 -19.32 38.74
C LEU A 538 -4.82 -18.11 39.63
N VAL A 539 -4.82 -18.30 40.95
CA VAL A 539 -4.95 -17.19 41.91
C VAL A 539 -3.81 -16.20 41.74
N LEU A 540 -2.57 -16.66 41.61
CA LEU A 540 -1.41 -15.79 41.37
C LEU A 540 -1.53 -15.05 40.02
N ALA A 541 -2.04 -15.69 38.97
CA ALA A 541 -2.25 -15.05 37.67
C ALA A 541 -3.32 -13.93 37.75
N ILE A 542 -4.42 -14.19 38.47
CA ILE A 542 -5.47 -13.19 38.74
C ILE A 542 -4.91 -12.04 39.59
N LEU A 543 -4.21 -12.34 40.69
CA LEU A 543 -3.61 -11.33 41.56
C LEU A 543 -2.56 -10.49 40.81
N TRP A 544 -1.78 -11.12 39.94
CA TRP A 544 -0.83 -10.42 39.07
C TRP A 544 -1.57 -9.48 38.11
N PHE A 545 -2.65 -9.94 37.47
CA PHE A 545 -3.48 -9.12 36.59
C PHE A 545 -4.11 -7.92 37.33
N LEU A 546 -4.48 -8.08 38.60
CA LEU A 546 -5.05 -7.01 39.44
C LEU A 546 -4.00 -6.09 40.10
N SER A 547 -2.72 -6.47 40.10
CA SER A 547 -1.68 -5.71 40.82
C SER A 547 -1.27 -4.39 40.13
N PRO A 548 -0.72 -3.39 40.85
CA PRO A 548 -0.21 -2.17 40.22
C PRO A 548 0.89 -2.43 39.18
N PRO A 549 1.06 -1.57 38.15
CA PRO A 549 2.01 -1.79 37.04
C PRO A 549 3.44 -2.14 37.47
N LEU A 550 3.96 -1.48 38.51
CA LEU A 550 5.31 -1.72 39.03
C LEU A 550 5.43 -3.10 39.67
N VAL A 551 4.43 -3.52 40.44
CA VAL A 551 4.38 -4.86 41.07
C VAL A 551 4.30 -5.94 39.99
N SER A 552 3.48 -5.72 38.96
CA SER A 552 3.38 -6.65 37.83
C SER A 552 4.70 -6.79 37.07
N LEU A 553 5.45 -5.69 36.89
CA LEU A 553 6.76 -5.69 36.24
C LEU A 553 7.81 -6.44 37.08
N LEU A 554 7.86 -6.16 38.38
CA LEU A 554 8.80 -6.82 39.31
C LEU A 554 8.50 -8.32 39.49
N ALA A 555 7.27 -8.75 39.22
CA ALA A 555 6.87 -10.15 39.28
C ALA A 555 7.31 -11.00 38.06
N LEU A 556 7.70 -10.39 36.92
CA LEU A 556 8.00 -11.13 35.69
C LEU A 556 9.15 -12.14 35.81
N PRO A 557 10.28 -11.85 36.50
CA PRO A 557 11.34 -12.82 36.70
C PRO A 557 10.88 -14.04 37.51
N PHE A 558 9.97 -13.84 38.47
CA PHE A 558 9.40 -14.92 39.27
C PHE A 558 8.45 -15.79 38.44
N TRP A 559 7.66 -15.18 37.55
CA TRP A 559 6.85 -15.91 36.58
C TRP A 559 7.71 -16.69 35.58
N LEU A 560 8.79 -16.09 35.08
CA LEU A 560 9.74 -16.77 34.21
C LEU A 560 10.36 -17.98 34.91
N LEU A 561 10.82 -17.81 36.15
CA LEU A 561 11.36 -18.88 36.97
C LEU A 561 10.30 -19.97 37.21
N ALA A 562 9.07 -19.58 37.55
CA ALA A 562 7.96 -20.51 37.74
C ALA A 562 7.64 -21.31 36.46
N PHE A 563 7.64 -20.68 35.28
CA PHE A 563 7.37 -21.36 34.01
C PHE A 563 8.56 -22.20 33.52
N TYR A 564 9.78 -21.82 33.88
CA TYR A 564 10.96 -22.66 33.70
C TYR A 564 10.88 -23.93 34.57
N LEU A 565 10.47 -23.80 35.84
CA LEU A 565 10.31 -24.92 36.76
C LEU A 565 9.09 -25.79 36.43
N TRP A 566 7.98 -25.17 36.04
CA TRP A 566 6.67 -25.77 35.73
C TRP A 566 6.17 -25.32 34.36
N PRO A 567 6.74 -25.85 33.27
CA PRO A 567 6.34 -25.47 31.91
C PRO A 567 4.86 -25.75 31.61
N GLU A 568 4.26 -26.81 32.20
CA GLU A 568 2.83 -27.11 32.10
C GLU A 568 1.95 -25.99 32.70
N ALA A 569 2.43 -25.34 33.76
CA ALA A 569 1.74 -24.21 34.39
C ALA A 569 1.80 -22.95 33.53
N GLY A 570 2.90 -22.71 32.81
CA GLY A 570 3.01 -21.61 31.85
C GLY A 570 2.00 -21.75 30.72
N LEU A 571 1.90 -22.95 30.15
CA LEU A 571 0.91 -23.25 29.11
C LEU A 571 -0.54 -23.16 29.63
N ALA A 572 -0.81 -23.62 30.85
CA ALA A 572 -2.13 -23.49 31.47
C ALA A 572 -2.49 -22.03 31.76
N THR A 573 -1.53 -21.22 32.21
CA THR A 573 -1.73 -19.79 32.43
C THR A 573 -2.08 -19.09 31.11
N PHE A 574 -1.36 -19.39 30.02
CA PHE A 574 -1.69 -18.89 28.69
C PHE A 574 -3.13 -19.25 28.26
N ALA A 575 -3.51 -20.53 28.38
CA ALA A 575 -4.86 -20.99 28.05
C ALA A 575 -5.95 -20.30 28.90
N PHE A 576 -5.66 -20.06 30.18
CA PHE A 576 -6.57 -19.35 31.09
C PHE A 576 -6.74 -17.88 30.70
N VAL A 577 -5.65 -17.15 30.41
CA VAL A 577 -5.72 -15.69 30.13
C VAL A 577 -6.16 -15.37 28.70
N THR A 578 -6.21 -16.35 27.80
CA THR A 578 -6.52 -16.19 26.38
C THR A 578 -7.85 -15.44 26.10
N PRO A 579 -8.99 -15.71 26.78
CA PRO A 579 -10.25 -15.01 26.53
C PRO A 579 -10.22 -13.52 26.92
N PHE A 580 -9.21 -13.09 27.67
CA PHE A 580 -9.03 -11.72 28.14
C PHE A 580 -8.13 -10.90 27.19
N PHE A 581 -7.99 -11.33 25.93
CA PHE A 581 -7.11 -10.71 24.94
C PHE A 581 -7.46 -9.26 24.58
N LEU A 582 -8.63 -8.77 24.98
CA LEU A 582 -9.06 -7.37 24.82
C LEU A 582 -8.76 -6.50 26.05
N LEU A 583 -8.22 -7.07 27.12
CA LEU A 583 -7.89 -6.36 28.35
C LEU A 583 -6.37 -6.14 28.46
N PRO A 584 -5.83 -5.00 27.98
CA PRO A 584 -4.41 -4.72 28.09
C PRO A 584 -3.99 -4.48 29.55
N LYS A 585 -2.78 -4.92 29.90
CA LYS A 585 -2.12 -4.70 31.18
C LYS A 585 -1.02 -3.65 31.02
N ASN A 586 -1.09 -2.56 31.77
CA ASN A 586 -0.06 -1.53 31.78
C ASN A 586 1.15 -2.00 32.60
N LEU A 587 2.34 -1.96 32.00
CA LEU A 587 3.64 -2.13 32.65
C LEU A 587 4.40 -0.81 32.53
N VAL A 588 4.30 0.09 33.53
CA VAL A 588 4.95 1.42 33.72
C VAL A 588 5.10 2.33 32.48
N VAL A 589 5.74 1.85 31.42
CA VAL A 589 6.06 2.54 30.15
C VAL A 589 5.19 2.06 28.98
N LYS A 590 4.63 0.84 29.01
CA LYS A 590 3.88 0.26 27.87
C LYS A 590 2.80 -0.73 28.29
N SER A 591 1.70 -0.79 27.53
CA SER A 591 0.64 -1.79 27.70
C SER A 591 0.96 -3.07 26.92
N PHE A 592 0.77 -4.22 27.55
CA PHE A 592 0.92 -5.54 26.95
C PHE A 592 -0.35 -6.34 27.17
N PHE A 593 -0.68 -7.23 26.22
CA PHE A 593 -1.82 -8.11 26.45
C PHE A 593 -1.40 -9.33 27.29
N PRO A 594 -2.16 -9.71 28.33
CA PRO A 594 -1.77 -10.75 29.28
C PRO A 594 -1.37 -12.08 28.62
N GLN A 595 -2.06 -12.48 27.56
CA GLN A 595 -1.77 -13.69 26.81
C GLN A 595 -0.44 -13.63 26.04
N GLU A 596 -0.01 -12.46 25.54
CA GLU A 596 1.32 -12.35 24.91
C GLU A 596 2.41 -12.53 25.93
N LEU A 597 2.25 -11.91 27.10
CA LEU A 597 3.24 -11.98 28.15
C LEU A 597 3.31 -13.39 28.73
N ALA A 598 2.16 -14.03 28.96
CA ALA A 598 2.10 -15.42 29.39
C ALA A 598 2.75 -16.37 28.37
N LEU A 599 2.45 -16.21 27.07
CA LEU A 599 3.05 -17.02 26.02
C LEU A 599 4.56 -16.78 25.92
N ALA A 600 5.02 -15.53 25.91
CA ALA A 600 6.43 -15.19 25.80
C ALA A 600 7.25 -15.76 26.97
N LEU A 601 6.76 -15.60 28.21
CA LEU A 601 7.40 -16.18 29.40
C LEU A 601 7.37 -17.71 29.36
N ALA A 602 6.26 -18.32 28.92
CA ALA A 602 6.15 -19.77 28.80
C ALA A 602 7.09 -20.31 27.71
N THR A 603 7.17 -19.64 26.55
CA THR A 603 8.11 -19.96 25.48
C THR A 603 9.54 -19.89 25.99
N LEU A 604 9.91 -18.81 26.67
CA LEU A 604 11.26 -18.64 27.20
C LEU A 604 11.60 -19.75 28.21
N GLY A 605 10.70 -20.03 29.17
CA GLY A 605 10.87 -21.11 30.14
C GLY A 605 11.02 -22.50 29.49
N VAL A 606 10.15 -22.82 28.52
CA VAL A 606 10.18 -24.10 27.79
C VAL A 606 11.43 -24.22 26.91
N VAL A 607 11.78 -23.19 26.15
CA VAL A 607 12.97 -23.21 25.27
C VAL A 607 14.24 -23.37 26.09
N ILE A 608 14.40 -22.60 27.18
CA ILE A 608 15.55 -22.74 28.08
C ILE A 608 15.61 -24.17 28.61
N ARG A 609 14.49 -24.73 29.09
CA ARG A 609 14.45 -26.07 29.71
C ARG A 609 14.72 -27.21 28.73
N PHE A 610 14.14 -27.17 27.53
CA PHE A 610 14.15 -28.30 26.59
C PHE A 610 15.20 -28.17 25.47
N ARG A 611 16.15 -27.22 25.57
CA ARG A 611 17.19 -26.92 24.56
C ARG A 611 18.02 -28.12 24.08
N ARG A 612 18.13 -29.19 24.88
CA ARG A 612 18.93 -30.40 24.57
C ARG A 612 18.13 -31.59 24.02
N ALA A 613 16.78 -31.52 23.96
CA ALA A 613 15.91 -32.65 23.63
C ALA A 613 14.88 -32.31 22.52
N LEU A 614 15.33 -32.29 21.25
CA LEU A 614 14.54 -31.81 20.10
C LEU A 614 14.10 -32.88 19.09
N SER A 615 14.14 -34.18 19.41
CA SER A 615 13.64 -35.21 18.48
C SER A 615 12.11 -35.28 18.49
N ILE A 616 11.44 -34.59 17.56
CA ILE A 616 9.99 -34.63 17.39
C ILE A 616 9.62 -35.34 16.10
N ARG A 617 8.70 -36.32 16.19
CA ARG A 617 8.02 -36.90 15.03
C ARG A 617 6.71 -36.15 14.83
N LEU A 618 6.52 -35.61 13.63
CA LEU A 618 5.32 -34.87 13.26
C LEU A 618 4.28 -35.81 12.66
N SER A 619 3.05 -35.69 13.14
CA SER A 619 1.85 -36.34 12.61
C SER A 619 1.32 -35.57 11.39
N ARG A 620 0.30 -36.13 10.71
CA ARG A 620 -0.38 -35.43 9.61
C ARG A 620 -1.08 -34.15 10.07
N LEU A 621 -1.64 -34.14 11.28
CA LEU A 621 -2.24 -32.94 11.88
C LEU A 621 -1.18 -31.86 12.15
N ASP A 622 0.02 -32.26 12.60
CA ASP A 622 1.13 -31.32 12.81
C ASP A 622 1.53 -30.65 11.48
N TRP A 623 1.61 -31.41 10.39
CA TRP A 623 1.89 -30.87 9.06
C TRP A 623 0.78 -29.95 8.55
N ALA A 624 -0.48 -30.21 8.88
CA ALA A 624 -1.59 -29.33 8.51
C ALA A 624 -1.51 -27.97 9.23
N VAL A 625 -1.12 -27.97 10.52
CA VAL A 625 -0.84 -26.72 11.27
C VAL A 625 0.35 -25.96 10.66
N VAL A 626 1.43 -26.66 10.32
CA VAL A 626 2.59 -26.04 9.63
C VAL A 626 2.17 -25.43 8.29
N ALA A 627 1.37 -26.14 7.49
CA ALA A 627 0.87 -25.64 6.22
C ALA A 627 0.01 -24.39 6.39
N LEU A 628 -0.86 -24.34 7.40
CA LEU A 628 -1.67 -23.17 7.72
C LEU A 628 -0.80 -21.95 8.05
N VAL A 629 0.21 -22.12 8.91
CA VAL A 629 1.11 -21.04 9.30
C VAL A 629 1.97 -20.59 8.12
N ALA A 630 2.46 -21.52 7.31
CA ALA A 630 3.21 -21.24 6.08
C ALA A 630 2.37 -20.44 5.07
N LEU A 631 1.13 -20.86 4.82
CA LEU A 631 0.22 -20.15 3.93
C LEU A 631 -0.15 -18.76 4.49
N GLY A 632 -0.34 -18.66 5.81
CA GLY A 632 -0.56 -17.39 6.49
C GLY A 632 0.59 -16.40 6.29
N ALA A 633 1.84 -16.84 6.51
CA ALA A 633 3.00 -15.99 6.25
C ALA A 633 3.17 -15.67 4.77
N LEU A 634 2.91 -16.64 3.89
CA LEU A 634 2.93 -16.42 2.45
C LEU A 634 1.89 -15.36 2.05
N SER A 635 0.73 -15.33 2.70
CA SER A 635 -0.30 -14.33 2.40
C SER A 635 0.09 -12.88 2.71
N LEU A 636 1.10 -12.68 3.56
CA LEU A 636 1.65 -11.36 3.82
C LEU A 636 2.40 -10.77 2.62
N THR A 637 2.82 -11.61 1.65
CA THR A 637 3.48 -11.17 0.42
C THR A 637 2.55 -10.35 -0.48
N TRP A 638 1.25 -10.63 -0.45
CA TRP A 638 0.24 -10.02 -1.34
C TRP A 638 -0.83 -9.20 -0.60
N ALA A 639 -0.78 -9.14 0.74
CA ALA A 639 -1.67 -8.30 1.53
C ALA A 639 -1.41 -6.80 1.28
N GLU A 640 -2.44 -6.06 0.85
CA GLU A 640 -2.36 -4.62 0.56
C GLU A 640 -2.04 -3.82 1.83
N ASN A 641 -2.75 -4.12 2.92
CA ASN A 641 -2.56 -3.53 4.24
C ASN A 641 -1.67 -4.44 5.09
N PHE A 642 -0.35 -4.33 4.91
CA PHE A 642 0.62 -5.18 5.61
C PHE A 642 0.56 -5.07 7.15
N GLY A 643 0.31 -3.88 7.69
CA GLY A 643 0.30 -3.66 9.14
C GLY A 643 -0.72 -4.54 9.85
N VAL A 644 -1.97 -4.52 9.38
CA VAL A 644 -3.06 -5.33 9.93
C VAL A 644 -2.90 -6.81 9.60
N ALA A 645 -2.43 -7.14 8.40
CA ALA A 645 -2.15 -8.52 8.01
C ALA A 645 -1.09 -9.17 8.91
N SER A 646 0.01 -8.45 9.18
CA SER A 646 1.10 -8.91 10.06
C SER A 646 0.64 -9.07 11.51
N TYR A 647 -0.28 -8.19 11.96
CA TYR A 647 -0.89 -8.29 13.28
C TYR A 647 -1.75 -9.55 13.39
N GLU A 648 -2.67 -9.80 12.45
CA GLU A 648 -3.50 -11.01 12.43
C GLU A 648 -2.65 -12.28 12.31
N PHE A 649 -1.68 -12.30 11.38
CA PHE A 649 -0.75 -13.42 11.24
C PHE A 649 -0.09 -13.78 12.57
N ARG A 650 0.48 -12.79 13.28
CA ARG A 650 1.14 -13.01 14.56
C ARG A 650 0.17 -13.55 15.61
N ARG A 651 -1.00 -12.91 15.74
CA ARG A 651 -1.96 -13.15 16.83
C ARG A 651 -2.82 -14.40 16.67
N VAL A 652 -3.18 -14.72 15.44
CA VAL A 652 -4.19 -15.74 15.13
C VAL A 652 -3.54 -17.01 14.57
N LEU A 653 -2.39 -16.90 13.90
CA LEU A 653 -1.70 -18.06 13.34
C LEU A 653 -0.44 -18.41 14.12
N ALA A 654 0.50 -17.48 14.24
CA ALA A 654 1.82 -17.77 14.80
C ALA A 654 1.77 -18.07 16.31
N GLU A 655 1.11 -17.22 17.11
CA GLU A 655 1.00 -17.41 18.57
C GLU A 655 0.25 -18.71 18.93
N PRO A 656 -0.93 -19.03 18.34
CA PRO A 656 -1.61 -20.29 18.62
C PRO A 656 -0.85 -21.53 18.12
N ALA A 657 -0.15 -21.45 16.98
CA ALA A 657 0.68 -22.56 16.51
C ALA A 657 1.95 -22.73 17.35
N LEU A 658 2.52 -21.65 17.88
CA LEU A 658 3.59 -21.71 18.87
C LEU A 658 3.10 -22.39 20.13
N PHE A 659 1.93 -22.02 20.64
CA PHE A 659 1.29 -22.71 21.75
C PHE A 659 1.14 -24.21 21.47
N TYR A 660 0.59 -24.59 20.31
CA TYR A 660 0.52 -25.99 19.86
C TYR A 660 1.89 -26.69 19.90
N ALA A 661 2.93 -26.04 19.39
CA ALA A 661 4.30 -26.58 19.37
C ALA A 661 4.91 -26.72 20.78
N LEU A 662 4.64 -25.80 21.70
CA LEU A 662 5.12 -25.91 23.08
C LEU A 662 4.46 -27.08 23.81
N ILE A 663 3.18 -27.37 23.55
CA ILE A 663 2.51 -28.56 24.11
C ILE A 663 3.22 -29.85 23.65
N LEU A 664 3.75 -29.91 22.41
CA LEU A 664 4.52 -31.07 21.90
C LEU A 664 5.73 -31.39 22.78
N LEU A 665 6.38 -30.37 23.32
CA LEU A 665 7.58 -30.49 24.14
C LEU A 665 7.21 -30.88 25.58
N VAL A 666 6.27 -30.15 26.18
CA VAL A 666 5.94 -30.25 27.61
C VAL A 666 5.17 -31.53 27.95
N GLN A 667 4.24 -31.96 27.10
CA GLN A 667 3.41 -33.14 27.34
C GLN A 667 4.23 -34.44 27.49
N ARG A 668 5.48 -34.48 26.98
CA ARG A 668 6.38 -35.65 27.07
C ARG A 668 6.84 -35.93 28.49
N GLU A 669 7.25 -34.89 29.21
CA GLU A 669 7.66 -35.02 30.62
C GLU A 669 6.46 -35.10 31.55
N LYS A 670 5.33 -34.49 31.16
CA LYS A 670 4.19 -34.22 32.03
C LYS A 670 2.90 -34.76 31.41
N PRO A 671 2.56 -36.04 31.62
CA PRO A 671 1.39 -36.68 31.00
C PRO A 671 0.03 -36.03 31.33
N ARG A 672 -0.06 -35.25 32.42
CA ARG A 672 -1.26 -34.53 32.84
C ARG A 672 -1.44 -33.14 32.20
N THR A 673 -0.52 -32.69 31.33
CA THR A 673 -0.56 -31.32 30.78
C THR A 673 -1.87 -31.07 30.04
N LEU A 674 -2.30 -31.98 29.16
CA LEU A 674 -3.56 -31.77 28.41
C LEU A 674 -4.78 -31.57 29.30
N THR A 675 -4.93 -32.40 30.33
CA THR A 675 -6.05 -32.29 31.29
C THR A 675 -5.98 -30.96 32.06
N LEU A 676 -4.76 -30.51 32.41
CA LEU A 676 -4.53 -29.21 33.03
C LEU A 676 -4.93 -28.03 32.12
N LEU A 677 -4.61 -28.12 30.82
CA LEU A 677 -4.98 -27.10 29.84
C LEU A 677 -6.50 -27.03 29.64
N ALA A 678 -7.17 -28.19 29.61
CA ALA A 678 -8.63 -28.26 29.55
C ALA A 678 -9.27 -27.63 30.81
N ASP A 679 -8.72 -27.90 31.99
CA ASP A 679 -9.17 -27.26 33.25
C ASP A 679 -9.00 -25.76 33.25
N ALA A 680 -7.83 -25.27 32.83
CA ALA A 680 -7.56 -23.85 32.72
C ALA A 680 -8.54 -23.14 31.76
N LEU A 681 -8.86 -23.78 30.64
CA LEU A 681 -9.79 -23.24 29.65
C LEU A 681 -11.25 -23.25 30.12
N VAL A 682 -11.69 -24.32 30.81
CA VAL A 682 -13.04 -24.36 31.40
C VAL A 682 -13.16 -23.37 32.56
N ALA A 683 -12.11 -23.20 33.37
CA ALA A 683 -12.08 -22.21 34.44
C ALA A 683 -12.15 -20.77 33.91
N SER A 684 -11.46 -20.47 32.80
CA SER A 684 -11.55 -19.15 32.18
C SER A 684 -12.94 -18.91 31.56
N ALA A 685 -13.53 -19.91 30.89
CA ALA A 685 -14.89 -19.82 30.37
C ALA A 685 -15.94 -19.65 31.47
N PHE A 686 -15.77 -20.31 32.61
CA PHE A 686 -16.61 -20.12 33.79
C PHE A 686 -16.52 -18.68 34.31
N LEU A 687 -15.32 -18.10 34.43
CA LEU A 687 -15.12 -16.72 34.86
C LEU A 687 -15.73 -15.72 33.88
N VAL A 688 -15.53 -15.91 32.57
CA VAL A 688 -16.17 -15.11 31.52
C VAL A 688 -17.69 -15.19 31.60
N SER A 689 -18.23 -16.37 31.91
CA SER A 689 -19.68 -16.59 32.05
C SER A 689 -20.27 -15.88 33.27
N LEU A 690 -19.57 -15.90 34.41
CA LEU A 690 -19.96 -15.13 35.59
C LEU A 690 -20.02 -13.63 35.31
N VAL A 691 -19.03 -13.11 34.58
CA VAL A 691 -19.00 -11.70 34.17
C VAL A 691 -20.14 -11.39 33.20
N GLY A 692 -20.40 -12.25 32.22
CA GLY A 692 -21.53 -12.08 31.29
C GLY A 692 -22.89 -12.10 31.97
N ILE A 693 -23.11 -13.01 32.93
CA ILE A 693 -24.35 -13.07 33.72
C ILE A 693 -24.47 -11.84 34.62
N SER A 694 -23.40 -11.42 35.29
CA SER A 694 -23.37 -10.20 36.09
C SER A 694 -23.71 -8.96 35.24
N GLN A 695 -23.13 -8.87 34.03
CA GLN A 695 -23.42 -7.81 33.07
C GLN A 695 -24.91 -7.75 32.71
N PHE A 696 -25.61 -8.88 32.62
CA PHE A 696 -27.05 -8.89 32.34
C PHE A 696 -27.87 -8.18 33.43
N PHE A 697 -27.52 -8.38 34.70
CA PHE A 697 -28.26 -7.82 35.82
C PHE A 697 -27.82 -6.41 36.20
N PHE A 698 -26.52 -6.12 36.12
CA PHE A 698 -25.93 -4.92 36.74
C PHE A 698 -25.15 -4.03 35.77
N GLY A 699 -24.98 -4.44 34.51
CA GLY A 699 -24.12 -3.73 33.56
C GLY A 699 -24.79 -3.37 32.24
N ASP A 700 -24.02 -2.68 31.40
CA ASP A 700 -24.44 -2.32 30.05
C ASP A 700 -24.42 -3.53 29.13
N VAL A 701 -25.57 -3.75 28.48
CA VAL A 701 -25.82 -4.81 27.51
C VAL A 701 -26.12 -4.19 26.15
N ILE A 702 -25.86 -4.93 25.08
CA ILE A 702 -26.23 -4.48 23.74
C ILE A 702 -27.72 -4.79 23.52
N THR A 703 -28.52 -3.76 23.28
CA THR A 703 -29.92 -3.92 22.85
C THR A 703 -29.98 -3.99 21.33
N ALA A 704 -30.32 -5.15 20.81
CA ALA A 704 -30.52 -5.36 19.37
C ALA A 704 -31.85 -6.09 19.17
N GLU A 705 -32.66 -5.63 18.21
CA GLU A 705 -33.95 -6.25 17.87
C GLU A 705 -34.89 -6.44 19.08
N GLY A 706 -34.86 -5.49 20.03
CA GLY A 706 -35.72 -5.51 21.23
C GLY A 706 -35.27 -6.44 22.37
N VAL A 707 -34.07 -7.05 22.29
CA VAL A 707 -33.56 -7.97 23.31
C VAL A 707 -32.23 -7.50 23.90
N ARG A 708 -32.07 -7.68 25.21
CA ARG A 708 -30.83 -7.41 25.97
C ARG A 708 -29.82 -8.55 25.77
N ARG A 709 -28.63 -8.26 25.23
CA ARG A 709 -27.60 -9.26 24.87
C ARG A 709 -26.28 -9.00 25.62
N VAL A 710 -25.75 -10.05 26.26
CA VAL A 710 -24.48 -9.97 27.00
C VAL A 710 -23.28 -10.18 26.08
N ARG A 711 -22.17 -9.52 26.39
CA ARG A 711 -20.90 -9.61 25.64
C ARG A 711 -19.67 -9.88 26.52
N ALA A 712 -19.81 -9.81 27.85
CA ALA A 712 -18.69 -9.84 28.80
C ALA A 712 -17.58 -8.87 28.36
N PHE A 713 -16.39 -9.38 28.04
CA PHE A 713 -15.22 -8.60 27.60
C PHE A 713 -15.15 -8.38 26.08
N TYR A 714 -16.08 -8.95 25.31
CA TYR A 714 -16.03 -8.94 23.85
C TYR A 714 -16.69 -7.71 23.23
N GLY A 715 -16.31 -7.41 21.99
CA GLY A 715 -16.92 -6.35 21.19
C GLY A 715 -18.35 -6.66 20.75
N SER A 716 -18.72 -7.94 20.63
CA SER A 716 -20.06 -8.37 20.22
C SER A 716 -20.55 -9.58 21.01
N PRO A 717 -21.88 -9.75 21.19
CA PRO A 717 -22.45 -10.95 21.83
C PRO A 717 -22.16 -12.23 21.04
N ASN A 718 -22.02 -12.12 19.71
CA ASN A 718 -21.70 -13.27 18.86
C ASN A 718 -20.28 -13.80 19.12
N ASN A 719 -19.30 -12.90 19.31
CA ASN A 719 -17.92 -13.30 19.61
C ASN A 719 -17.84 -14.08 20.94
N LEU A 720 -18.58 -13.62 21.97
CA LEU A 720 -18.70 -14.35 23.23
C LEU A 720 -19.33 -15.74 23.01
N ALA A 721 -20.37 -15.82 22.18
CA ALA A 721 -21.05 -17.08 21.89
C ALA A 721 -20.16 -18.10 21.15
N LEU A 722 -19.32 -17.64 20.23
CA LEU A 722 -18.35 -18.49 19.50
C LEU A 722 -17.32 -19.10 20.44
N PHE A 723 -16.91 -18.36 21.48
CA PHE A 723 -16.02 -18.90 22.49
C PHE A 723 -16.74 -19.91 23.39
N LEU A 724 -17.83 -19.49 24.06
CA LEU A 724 -18.57 -20.34 25.01
C LEU A 724 -19.16 -21.60 24.36
N GLY A 725 -19.62 -21.51 23.11
CA GLY A 725 -20.18 -22.62 22.35
C GLY A 725 -19.25 -23.83 22.27
N ARG A 726 -17.93 -23.60 22.10
CA ARG A 726 -16.90 -24.67 22.05
C ARG A 726 -16.71 -25.40 23.37
N LEU A 727 -17.00 -24.73 24.49
CA LEU A 727 -16.82 -25.30 25.83
C LEU A 727 -18.04 -26.09 26.31
N VAL A 728 -19.22 -25.84 25.75
CA VAL A 728 -20.43 -26.63 26.03
C VAL A 728 -20.23 -28.13 25.77
N PRO A 729 -19.79 -28.60 24.59
CA PRO A 729 -19.60 -30.04 24.35
C PRO A 729 -18.52 -30.67 25.25
N ILE A 730 -17.47 -29.91 25.61
CA ILE A 730 -16.41 -30.39 26.51
C ILE A 730 -16.95 -30.58 27.92
N THR A 731 -17.64 -29.57 28.45
CA THR A 731 -18.25 -29.62 29.79
C THR A 731 -19.33 -30.69 29.89
N LEU A 732 -20.18 -30.81 28.87
CA LEU A 732 -21.22 -31.81 28.79
C LEU A 732 -20.66 -33.24 28.78
N ALA A 733 -19.67 -33.52 27.94
CA ALA A 733 -19.11 -34.88 27.82
C ALA A 733 -18.48 -35.35 29.15
N VAL A 734 -17.73 -34.48 29.83
CA VAL A 734 -17.11 -34.77 31.13
C VAL A 734 -18.15 -34.82 32.26
N ALA A 735 -19.18 -33.97 32.23
CA ALA A 735 -20.27 -34.01 33.21
C ALA A 735 -21.06 -35.32 33.15
N ILE A 736 -21.19 -35.94 31.98
CA ILE A 736 -21.91 -37.22 31.85
C ILE A 736 -20.97 -38.41 32.15
N ALA A 737 -19.72 -38.37 31.67
CA ALA A 737 -18.84 -39.54 31.58
C ALA A 737 -17.55 -39.47 32.42
N GLY A 738 -17.30 -38.34 33.09
CA GLY A 738 -16.10 -38.10 33.88
C GLY A 738 -16.14 -38.71 35.27
N SER A 739 -14.99 -38.65 35.95
CA SER A 739 -14.79 -39.12 37.33
C SER A 739 -15.07 -37.99 38.35
N ALA A 740 -15.50 -38.33 39.57
CA ALA A 740 -15.59 -37.34 40.66
C ALA A 740 -14.17 -37.02 41.20
N PRO A 741 -13.88 -35.76 41.60
CA PRO A 741 -14.80 -34.62 41.72
C PRO A 741 -15.02 -33.84 40.41
N ARG A 742 -14.20 -34.06 39.39
CA ARG A 742 -14.18 -33.27 38.14
C ARG A 742 -15.52 -33.23 37.42
N LYS A 743 -16.23 -34.36 37.39
CA LYS A 743 -17.60 -34.47 36.84
C LYS A 743 -18.52 -33.36 37.36
N TRP A 744 -18.52 -33.13 38.68
CA TRP A 744 -19.37 -32.12 39.31
C TRP A 744 -18.89 -30.70 39.01
N LEU A 745 -17.58 -30.46 39.03
CA LEU A 745 -17.01 -29.17 38.66
C LEU A 745 -17.35 -28.78 37.22
N TYR A 746 -17.27 -29.72 36.27
CA TYR A 746 -17.61 -29.49 34.86
C TYR A 746 -19.12 -29.33 34.66
N ALA A 747 -19.95 -30.02 35.45
CA ALA A 747 -21.40 -29.83 35.42
C ALA A 747 -21.79 -28.41 35.88
N VAL A 748 -21.21 -27.93 36.99
CA VAL A 748 -21.44 -26.58 37.49
C VAL A 748 -20.92 -25.54 36.49
N ALA A 749 -19.68 -25.67 36.04
CA ALA A 749 -19.12 -24.75 35.05
C ALA A 749 -19.94 -24.73 33.75
N GLY A 750 -20.35 -25.90 33.25
CA GLY A 750 -21.19 -26.06 32.07
C GLY A 750 -22.55 -25.38 32.20
N ALA A 751 -23.18 -25.42 33.38
CA ALA A 751 -24.46 -24.73 33.62
C ALA A 751 -24.32 -23.19 33.49
N PHE A 752 -23.27 -22.61 34.05
CA PHE A 752 -23.00 -21.17 33.92
C PHE A 752 -22.62 -20.78 32.49
N ILE A 753 -21.79 -21.60 31.82
CA ILE A 753 -21.42 -21.41 30.42
C ILE A 753 -22.66 -21.42 29.52
N LEU A 754 -23.56 -22.39 29.70
CA LEU A 754 -24.80 -22.48 28.93
C LEU A 754 -25.75 -21.31 29.22
N GLY A 755 -25.85 -20.89 30.48
CA GLY A 755 -26.65 -19.72 30.89
C GLY A 755 -26.14 -18.43 30.24
N ALA A 756 -24.85 -18.15 30.33
CA ALA A 756 -24.24 -16.99 29.68
C ALA A 756 -24.37 -17.06 28.14
N LEU A 757 -24.20 -18.25 27.55
CA LEU A 757 -24.38 -18.48 26.12
C LEU A 757 -25.82 -18.15 25.68
N TYR A 758 -26.83 -18.58 26.44
CA TYR A 758 -28.23 -18.25 26.17
C TYR A 758 -28.47 -16.73 26.16
N LEU A 759 -27.91 -16.02 27.14
CA LEU A 759 -28.02 -14.55 27.26
C LEU A 759 -27.30 -13.78 26.14
N THR A 760 -26.45 -14.42 25.33
CA THR A 760 -25.88 -13.77 24.13
C THR A 760 -26.91 -13.58 23.02
N PHE A 761 -28.00 -14.38 23.04
CA PHE A 761 -28.97 -14.50 21.95
C PHE A 761 -28.32 -14.72 20.56
N SER A 762 -27.13 -15.35 20.51
CA SER A 762 -26.50 -15.71 19.23
C SER A 762 -27.28 -16.84 18.57
N ARG A 763 -27.95 -16.53 17.46
CA ARG A 763 -28.73 -17.50 16.67
C ARG A 763 -27.86 -18.63 16.15
N GLY A 764 -26.63 -18.33 15.71
CA GLY A 764 -25.68 -19.31 15.21
C GLY A 764 -25.30 -20.34 16.28
N ALA A 765 -25.04 -19.91 17.52
CA ALA A 765 -24.73 -20.81 18.60
C ALA A 765 -25.94 -21.66 19.03
N LEU A 766 -27.10 -21.01 19.22
CA LEU A 766 -28.28 -21.64 19.85
C LEU A 766 -29.03 -22.59 18.91
N PHE A 767 -29.06 -22.30 17.61
CA PHE A 767 -29.84 -23.09 16.64
C PHE A 767 -28.99 -23.99 15.73
N LEU A 768 -27.68 -23.76 15.64
CA LEU A 768 -26.81 -24.51 14.74
C LEU A 768 -25.63 -25.16 15.47
N GLY A 769 -24.76 -24.36 16.10
CA GLY A 769 -23.52 -24.82 16.74
C GLY A 769 -23.72 -25.84 17.87
N VAL A 770 -24.35 -25.41 18.97
CA VAL A 770 -24.55 -26.26 20.16
C VAL A 770 -25.45 -27.46 19.85
N PRO A 771 -26.60 -27.32 19.18
CA PRO A 771 -27.42 -28.47 18.79
C PRO A 771 -26.64 -29.51 17.98
N ALA A 772 -25.86 -29.09 16.98
CA ALA A 772 -25.06 -30.02 16.17
C ALA A 772 -24.03 -30.78 17.04
N ALA A 773 -23.35 -30.07 17.95
CA ALA A 773 -22.38 -30.68 18.86
C ALA A 773 -23.02 -31.65 19.86
N VAL A 774 -24.19 -31.31 20.43
CA VAL A 774 -24.93 -32.19 21.34
C VAL A 774 -25.44 -33.44 20.62
N LEU A 775 -26.05 -33.28 19.44
CA LEU A 775 -26.51 -34.40 18.63
C LEU A 775 -25.35 -35.33 18.25
N PHE A 776 -24.21 -34.76 17.89
CA PHE A 776 -22.99 -35.53 17.62
C PHE A 776 -22.53 -36.35 18.83
N ILE A 777 -22.48 -35.75 20.02
CA ILE A 777 -22.12 -36.44 21.27
C ILE A 777 -23.09 -37.59 21.56
N LEU A 778 -24.40 -37.34 21.45
CA LEU A 778 -25.43 -38.33 21.74
C LEU A 778 -25.40 -39.49 20.74
N PHE A 779 -25.20 -39.20 19.45
CA PHE A 779 -25.11 -40.21 18.39
C PHE A 779 -23.98 -41.23 18.64
N LEU A 780 -22.83 -40.77 19.13
CA LEU A 780 -21.65 -41.63 19.34
C LEU A 780 -21.69 -42.48 20.64
N ARG A 781 -22.71 -42.32 21.50
CA ARG A 781 -22.86 -43.14 22.73
C ARG A 781 -23.79 -44.34 22.58
N GLY A 782 -24.35 -44.59 21.39
CA GLY A 782 -25.05 -45.84 21.04
C GLY A 782 -26.56 -45.71 20.87
N ARG A 783 -27.23 -46.82 20.50
CA ARG A 783 -28.64 -46.85 20.04
C ARG A 783 -29.67 -46.21 20.99
N LYS A 784 -29.49 -46.33 22.31
CA LYS A 784 -30.38 -45.66 23.31
C LYS A 784 -30.18 -44.14 23.34
N ALA A 785 -28.94 -43.67 23.17
CA ALA A 785 -28.63 -42.25 23.08
C ALA A 785 -29.08 -41.64 21.74
N VAL A 786 -29.16 -42.43 20.66
CA VAL A 786 -29.78 -42.00 19.39
C VAL A 786 -31.28 -41.71 19.56
N ALA A 787 -32.02 -42.52 20.32
CA ALA A 787 -33.42 -42.23 20.65
C ALA A 787 -33.55 -40.93 21.46
N ILE A 788 -32.66 -40.70 22.44
CA ILE A 788 -32.60 -39.46 23.21
C ILE A 788 -32.22 -38.27 22.30
N ALA A 789 -31.30 -38.44 21.36
CA ALA A 789 -30.93 -37.43 20.37
C ALA A 789 -32.10 -37.06 19.46
N ALA A 790 -32.87 -38.05 19.00
CA ALA A 790 -34.07 -37.83 18.20
C ALA A 790 -35.15 -37.09 19.01
N ILE A 791 -35.39 -37.48 20.27
CA ILE A 791 -36.31 -36.78 21.18
C ILE A 791 -35.83 -35.36 21.45
N PHE A 792 -34.53 -35.16 21.67
CA PHE A 792 -33.94 -33.83 21.88
C PHE A 792 -34.06 -32.95 20.63
N ALA A 793 -33.82 -33.50 19.44
CA ALA A 793 -34.03 -32.78 18.17
C ALA A 793 -35.51 -32.38 17.97
N ILE A 794 -36.44 -33.28 18.30
CA ILE A 794 -37.88 -33.00 18.28
C ILE A 794 -38.24 -31.92 19.32
N PHE A 795 -37.73 -32.03 20.54
CA PHE A 795 -37.96 -31.04 21.59
C PHE A 795 -37.39 -29.68 21.22
N LEU A 796 -36.20 -29.63 20.62
CA LEU A 796 -35.62 -28.40 20.11
C LEU A 796 -36.48 -27.80 18.98
N ALA A 797 -36.93 -28.62 18.04
CA ALA A 797 -37.85 -28.19 16.98
C ALA A 797 -39.18 -27.65 17.55
N LEU A 798 -39.73 -28.31 18.58
CA LEU A 798 -40.93 -27.88 19.30
C LEU A 798 -40.69 -26.61 20.14
N ALA A 799 -39.51 -26.42 20.71
CA ALA A 799 -39.13 -25.22 21.45
C ALA A 799 -38.91 -24.01 20.52
N ILE A 800 -38.56 -24.26 19.26
CA ILE A 800 -38.47 -23.25 18.19
C ILE A 800 -39.86 -22.89 17.66
N LEU A 801 -40.85 -23.80 17.73
CA LEU A 801 -42.19 -23.60 17.17
C LEU A 801 -42.89 -22.30 17.63
N PRO A 802 -42.89 -21.91 18.92
CA PRO A 802 -43.47 -20.64 19.38
C PRO A 802 -42.77 -19.41 18.79
N TRP A 803 -41.50 -19.54 18.41
CA TRP A 803 -40.71 -18.45 17.84
C TRP A 803 -41.01 -18.24 16.36
N LEU A 804 -41.50 -19.25 15.63
CA LEU A 804 -41.87 -19.17 14.20
C LEU A 804 -42.89 -18.06 13.91
N TRP A 805 -43.74 -17.74 14.89
CA TRP A 805 -44.84 -16.78 14.77
C TRP A 805 -44.46 -15.36 15.22
N THR A 806 -43.19 -15.13 15.57
CA THR A 806 -42.69 -13.81 15.96
C THR A 806 -42.17 -13.06 14.73
N ALA A 807 -42.28 -11.72 14.72
CA ALA A 807 -41.71 -10.85 13.68
C ALA A 807 -40.19 -11.07 13.45
N ARG A 808 -39.53 -11.71 14.42
CA ARG A 808 -38.11 -12.09 14.44
C ARG A 808 -37.80 -13.31 13.56
N PHE A 809 -38.75 -14.24 13.39
CA PHE A 809 -38.57 -15.42 12.54
C PHE A 809 -39.00 -15.14 11.10
N SER A 810 -40.00 -14.29 10.88
CA SER A 810 -40.32 -13.79 9.53
C SER A 810 -39.15 -13.01 8.91
N SER A 811 -38.39 -12.25 9.71
CA SER A 811 -37.20 -11.53 9.24
C SER A 811 -35.98 -12.44 8.97
N LEU A 812 -36.01 -13.73 9.34
CA LEU A 812 -34.97 -14.71 9.00
C LEU A 812 -35.13 -15.23 7.56
N LEU A 813 -36.36 -15.22 7.06
CA LEU A 813 -36.72 -15.68 5.71
C LEU A 813 -36.86 -14.52 4.72
N ASP A 814 -36.79 -13.27 5.21
CA ASP A 814 -36.79 -12.06 4.39
C ASP A 814 -35.43 -11.90 3.70
N LEU A 815 -35.39 -12.25 2.41
CA LEU A 815 -34.24 -12.09 1.53
C LEU A 815 -34.24 -10.73 0.82
N GLU A 816 -35.23 -9.88 1.06
CA GLU A 816 -35.36 -8.56 0.44
C GLU A 816 -34.91 -7.44 1.37
N ARG A 817 -35.03 -7.61 2.70
CA ARG A 817 -34.61 -6.64 3.72
C ARG A 817 -34.03 -7.31 4.98
N GLY A 818 -33.22 -6.59 5.76
CA GLY A 818 -32.71 -7.04 7.06
C GLY A 818 -31.41 -7.87 7.01
N THR A 819 -31.06 -8.52 8.12
CA THR A 819 -29.74 -9.16 8.32
C THR A 819 -29.47 -10.35 7.37
N GLY A 820 -30.51 -11.03 6.88
CA GLY A 820 -30.41 -12.08 5.87
C GLY A 820 -30.00 -11.53 4.50
N PHE A 821 -30.65 -10.46 4.04
CA PHE A 821 -30.31 -9.73 2.81
C PHE A 821 -28.85 -9.27 2.82
N PHE A 822 -28.38 -8.60 3.88
CA PHE A 822 -26.99 -8.13 3.96
C PHE A 822 -25.97 -9.25 3.92
N ARG A 823 -26.26 -10.42 4.52
CA ARG A 823 -25.38 -11.60 4.43
C ARG A 823 -25.32 -12.15 3.01
N LEU A 824 -26.44 -12.22 2.30
CA LEU A 824 -26.46 -12.64 0.90
C LEU A 824 -25.62 -11.69 0.03
N LYS A 825 -25.79 -10.38 0.19
CA LYS A 825 -25.00 -9.37 -0.52
C LYS A 825 -23.52 -9.41 -0.15
N LEU A 826 -23.20 -9.65 1.12
CA LEU A 826 -21.83 -9.86 1.59
C LEU A 826 -21.20 -11.09 0.97
N TRP A 827 -21.93 -12.21 0.84
CA TRP A 827 -21.45 -13.40 0.15
C TRP A 827 -21.26 -13.16 -1.35
N GLN A 828 -22.16 -12.42 -2.00
CA GLN A 828 -21.99 -12.00 -3.40
C GLN A 828 -20.72 -11.15 -3.57
N ALA A 829 -20.50 -10.15 -2.71
CA ALA A 829 -19.28 -9.35 -2.71
C ALA A 829 -18.02 -10.21 -2.47
N SER A 830 -18.10 -11.18 -1.56
CA SER A 830 -17.00 -12.12 -1.27
C SER A 830 -16.69 -13.01 -2.46
N LEU A 831 -17.71 -13.50 -3.17
CA LEU A 831 -17.53 -14.28 -4.40
C LEU A 831 -16.95 -13.43 -5.53
N SER A 832 -17.33 -12.15 -5.65
CA SER A 832 -16.70 -11.22 -6.60
C SER A 832 -15.22 -10.98 -6.26
N MET A 833 -14.90 -10.80 -4.98
CA MET A 833 -13.51 -10.73 -4.50
C MET A 833 -12.71 -11.99 -4.84
N LEU A 834 -13.33 -13.17 -4.70
CA LEU A 834 -12.71 -14.45 -5.05
C LEU A 834 -12.59 -14.68 -6.56
N LYS A 835 -13.47 -14.11 -7.39
CA LYS A 835 -13.31 -14.15 -8.85
C LYS A 835 -12.08 -13.37 -9.29
N ASP A 836 -11.82 -12.22 -8.64
CA ASP A 836 -10.63 -11.39 -8.91
C ASP A 836 -9.34 -12.01 -8.36
N SER A 837 -9.42 -12.79 -7.27
CA SER A 837 -8.24 -13.39 -6.62
C SER A 837 -8.50 -14.80 -6.07
N PRO A 838 -8.78 -15.81 -6.92
CA PRO A 838 -9.21 -17.13 -6.46
C PRO A 838 -8.09 -17.93 -5.79
N ILE A 839 -6.86 -17.78 -6.28
CA ILE A 839 -5.70 -18.56 -5.81
C ILE A 839 -5.10 -17.95 -4.55
N LEU A 840 -4.97 -16.62 -4.50
CA LEU A 840 -4.27 -15.90 -3.43
C LEU A 840 -5.22 -15.34 -2.36
N GLY A 841 -6.47 -15.06 -2.71
CA GLY A 841 -7.33 -14.21 -1.87
C GLY A 841 -6.77 -12.79 -1.77
N VAL A 842 -7.20 -12.04 -0.76
CA VAL A 842 -6.79 -10.64 -0.51
C VAL A 842 -5.74 -10.50 0.60
N GLY A 843 -5.33 -11.62 1.21
CA GLY A 843 -4.40 -11.65 2.33
C GLY A 843 -5.09 -11.49 3.69
N LEU A 844 -4.36 -11.87 4.75
CA LEU A 844 -4.84 -11.77 6.13
C LEU A 844 -5.28 -10.34 6.48
N ASP A 845 -6.38 -10.23 7.22
CA ASP A 845 -7.02 -9.00 7.71
C ASP A 845 -7.27 -7.90 6.67
N ASN A 846 -7.36 -8.26 5.38
CA ASN A 846 -7.58 -7.30 4.29
C ASN A 846 -9.04 -7.27 3.79
N PHE A 847 -9.89 -8.20 4.24
CA PHE A 847 -11.28 -8.30 3.80
C PHE A 847 -12.06 -6.99 3.99
N LEU A 848 -12.02 -6.39 5.18
CA LEU A 848 -12.74 -5.13 5.50
C LEU A 848 -12.41 -4.02 4.51
N TYR A 849 -11.11 -3.82 4.28
CA TYR A 849 -10.60 -2.72 3.45
C TYR A 849 -10.99 -2.91 1.99
N GLN A 850 -10.87 -4.14 1.48
CA GLN A 850 -11.29 -4.49 0.13
C GLN A 850 -12.80 -4.41 -0.02
N TYR A 851 -13.55 -4.93 0.95
CA TYR A 851 -15.00 -4.90 0.94
C TYR A 851 -15.50 -3.47 0.85
N ARG A 852 -15.16 -2.61 1.81
CA ARG A 852 -15.72 -1.25 1.89
C ARG A 852 -15.29 -0.32 0.75
N THR A 853 -14.11 -0.54 0.16
CA THR A 853 -13.54 0.38 -0.84
C THR A 853 -13.60 -0.12 -2.29
N ARG A 854 -13.93 -1.40 -2.49
CA ARG A 854 -13.92 -2.03 -3.82
C ARG A 854 -15.11 -2.96 -4.07
N TYR A 855 -15.49 -3.81 -3.12
CA TYR A 855 -16.46 -4.88 -3.40
C TYR A 855 -17.85 -4.66 -2.79
N VAL A 856 -18.05 -3.61 -2.00
CA VAL A 856 -19.35 -3.25 -1.45
C VAL A 856 -20.31 -2.92 -2.59
N LEU A 857 -21.41 -3.67 -2.64
CA LEU A 857 -22.41 -3.49 -3.68
C LEU A 857 -23.21 -2.21 -3.40
N PRO A 858 -23.59 -1.43 -4.42
CA PRO A 858 -24.39 -0.21 -4.23
C PRO A 858 -25.70 -0.44 -3.45
N GLU A 859 -26.29 -1.64 -3.53
CA GLU A 859 -27.50 -2.00 -2.80
C GLU A 859 -27.25 -2.35 -1.32
N ALA A 860 -26.00 -2.57 -0.91
CA ALA A 860 -25.58 -2.94 0.45
C ALA A 860 -24.82 -1.82 1.18
N TRP A 861 -24.98 -0.58 0.73
CA TRP A 861 -24.27 0.61 1.24
C TRP A 861 -24.48 0.87 2.76
N GLN A 862 -25.49 0.30 3.39
CA GLN A 862 -25.80 0.54 4.81
C GLN A 862 -24.81 -0.15 5.76
N GLU A 863 -23.96 -1.06 5.27
CA GLU A 863 -23.08 -1.90 6.10
C GLU A 863 -21.62 -1.88 5.60
N PHE A 864 -21.01 -0.70 5.40
CA PHE A 864 -19.63 -0.59 4.91
C PHE A 864 -18.57 -1.24 5.82
N ASN A 865 -18.86 -1.47 7.10
CA ASN A 865 -17.84 -1.82 8.10
C ASN A 865 -17.79 -3.32 8.47
N LEU A 866 -18.25 -4.20 7.57
CA LEU A 866 -18.19 -5.65 7.77
C LEU A 866 -16.77 -6.18 7.53
N SER A 867 -16.18 -6.82 8.56
CA SER A 867 -14.77 -7.24 8.56
C SER A 867 -14.50 -8.67 8.09
N HIS A 868 -15.54 -9.48 7.88
CA HIS A 868 -15.45 -10.86 7.41
C HIS A 868 -16.77 -11.30 6.76
N PRO A 869 -16.77 -12.36 5.92
CA PRO A 869 -17.94 -12.77 5.14
C PRO A 869 -19.02 -13.54 5.92
N HIS A 870 -18.88 -13.71 7.25
CA HIS A 870 -19.80 -14.51 8.07
C HIS A 870 -20.00 -15.96 7.57
N ASN A 871 -18.96 -16.56 6.99
CA ASN A 871 -18.96 -17.94 6.55
C ASN A 871 -17.53 -18.47 6.56
N ILE A 872 -17.25 -19.54 7.32
CA ILE A 872 -15.91 -20.07 7.56
C ILE A 872 -15.17 -20.43 6.27
N LEU A 873 -15.87 -20.97 5.25
CA LEU A 873 -15.24 -21.31 3.98
C LEU A 873 -14.86 -20.05 3.20
N LEU A 874 -15.77 -19.08 3.08
CA LEU A 874 -15.48 -17.81 2.42
C LEU A 874 -14.43 -17.01 3.17
N ASP A 875 -14.41 -17.05 4.50
CA ASP A 875 -13.46 -16.32 5.35
C ASP A 875 -12.04 -16.87 5.15
N TRP A 876 -11.89 -18.20 5.19
CA TRP A 876 -10.61 -18.85 4.88
C TRP A 876 -10.17 -18.62 3.42
N TRP A 877 -11.10 -18.67 2.47
CA TRP A 877 -10.78 -18.48 1.05
C TRP A 877 -10.39 -17.03 0.74
N THR A 878 -11.16 -16.06 1.22
CA THR A 878 -10.87 -14.64 0.95
C THR A 878 -9.56 -14.22 1.59
N ARG A 879 -9.19 -14.73 2.77
CA ARG A 879 -7.93 -14.38 3.45
C ARG A 879 -6.70 -15.12 2.91
N LEU A 880 -6.81 -16.43 2.65
CA LEU A 880 -5.67 -17.31 2.35
C LEU A 880 -5.68 -17.87 0.92
N GLY A 881 -6.66 -17.49 0.10
CA GLY A 881 -6.86 -18.05 -1.23
C GLY A 881 -7.32 -19.50 -1.20
N ILE A 882 -7.25 -20.20 -2.33
CA ILE A 882 -7.73 -21.59 -2.45
C ILE A 882 -7.01 -22.55 -1.48
N GLY A 883 -5.78 -22.22 -1.09
CA GLY A 883 -5.05 -22.97 -0.07
C GLY A 883 -5.75 -22.98 1.29
N GLY A 884 -6.51 -21.93 1.63
CA GLY A 884 -7.25 -21.83 2.88
C GLY A 884 -8.28 -22.98 3.03
N PRO A 885 -9.31 -23.06 2.18
CA PRO A 885 -10.31 -24.13 2.23
C PRO A 885 -9.71 -25.54 2.12
N LEU A 886 -8.65 -25.73 1.33
CA LEU A 886 -7.96 -27.01 1.20
C LEU A 886 -7.30 -27.43 2.53
N ILE A 887 -6.61 -26.52 3.21
CA ILE A 887 -6.00 -26.78 4.51
C ILE A 887 -7.07 -26.99 5.58
N LEU A 888 -8.13 -26.19 5.59
CA LEU A 888 -9.27 -26.40 6.51
C LEU A 888 -9.88 -27.79 6.33
N GLY A 889 -10.14 -28.20 5.08
CA GLY A 889 -10.63 -29.55 4.77
C GLY A 889 -9.67 -30.65 5.21
N TRP A 890 -8.36 -30.46 5.00
CA TRP A 890 -7.33 -31.40 5.46
C TRP A 890 -7.32 -31.53 6.99
N ILE A 891 -7.36 -30.41 7.72
CA ILE A 891 -7.40 -30.40 9.19
C ILE A 891 -8.64 -31.14 9.68
N VAL A 892 -9.83 -30.80 9.18
CA VAL A 892 -11.10 -31.40 9.60
C VAL A 892 -11.11 -32.91 9.33
N TRP A 893 -10.66 -33.33 8.14
CA TRP A 893 -10.61 -34.74 7.76
C TRP A 893 -9.66 -35.55 8.67
N GLU A 894 -8.41 -35.12 8.81
CA GLU A 894 -7.44 -35.85 9.64
C GLU A 894 -7.81 -35.79 11.13
N PHE A 895 -8.44 -34.71 11.59
CA PHE A 895 -8.94 -34.57 12.96
C PHE A 895 -10.00 -35.62 13.26
N PHE A 896 -11.08 -35.70 12.48
CA PHE A 896 -12.14 -36.67 12.75
C PHE A 896 -11.67 -38.10 12.52
N LYS A 897 -10.83 -38.36 11.51
CA LYS A 897 -10.23 -39.68 11.28
C LYS A 897 -9.42 -40.16 12.49
N ALA A 898 -8.56 -39.32 13.03
CA ALA A 898 -7.78 -39.63 14.23
C ALA A 898 -8.68 -39.74 15.48
N GLY A 899 -9.65 -38.84 15.63
CA GLY A 899 -10.58 -38.80 16.76
C GLY A 899 -11.46 -40.04 16.84
N PHE A 900 -12.03 -40.50 15.71
CA PHE A 900 -12.81 -41.74 15.68
C PHE A 900 -11.97 -42.97 16.00
N LYS A 901 -10.73 -43.02 15.51
CA LYS A 901 -9.80 -44.11 15.84
C LYS A 901 -9.52 -44.15 17.34
N GLN A 902 -9.21 -43.00 17.93
CA GLN A 902 -8.94 -42.83 19.36
C GLN A 902 -10.16 -43.15 20.22
N TYR A 903 -11.34 -42.63 19.86
CA TYR A 903 -12.58 -42.84 20.61
C TYR A 903 -12.99 -44.33 20.64
N ARG A 904 -12.81 -45.05 19.52
CA ARG A 904 -13.14 -46.48 19.42
C ARG A 904 -12.15 -47.39 20.15
N SER A 905 -10.88 -47.00 20.26
CA SER A 905 -9.86 -47.79 20.96
C SER A 905 -9.88 -47.59 22.48
N MET A 906 -10.52 -46.53 22.98
CA MET A 906 -10.56 -46.21 24.41
C MET A 906 -11.69 -46.94 25.16
N GLY A 907 -11.33 -47.52 26.31
CA GLY A 907 -12.30 -47.94 27.33
C GLY A 907 -13.07 -46.76 27.94
N GLU A 908 -14.19 -47.03 28.60
CA GLU A 908 -14.95 -45.98 29.29
C GLU A 908 -14.08 -45.28 30.35
N GLY A 909 -14.19 -43.96 30.42
CA GLY A 909 -13.43 -43.15 31.37
C GLY A 909 -13.23 -41.71 30.92
N GLU A 910 -12.50 -40.96 31.74
CA GLU A 910 -12.34 -39.51 31.62
C GLU A 910 -11.64 -39.08 30.32
N LYS A 911 -10.61 -39.80 29.88
CA LYS A 911 -9.94 -39.53 28.59
C LYS A 911 -10.90 -39.67 27.40
N LYS A 912 -11.80 -40.66 27.44
CA LYS A 912 -12.82 -40.88 26.40
C LYS A 912 -13.86 -39.75 26.42
N ALA A 913 -14.25 -39.29 27.61
CA ALA A 913 -15.14 -38.14 27.80
C ALA A 913 -14.57 -36.86 27.16
N PHE A 914 -13.32 -36.51 27.48
CA PHE A 914 -12.66 -35.35 26.87
C PHE A 914 -12.52 -35.48 25.36
N THR A 915 -12.12 -36.67 24.87
CA THR A 915 -11.99 -36.93 23.42
C THR A 915 -13.32 -36.66 22.70
N LEU A 916 -14.43 -37.17 23.24
CA LEU A 916 -15.76 -36.91 22.70
C LEU A 916 -16.15 -35.42 22.78
N GLY A 917 -15.82 -34.76 23.89
CA GLY A 917 -16.07 -33.34 24.09
C GLY A 917 -15.32 -32.44 23.11
N PHE A 918 -14.03 -32.68 22.88
CA PHE A 918 -13.22 -31.94 21.90
C PHE A 918 -13.65 -32.23 20.45
N MET A 919 -14.07 -33.45 20.14
CA MET A 919 -14.71 -33.72 18.84
C MET A 919 -16.01 -32.92 18.68
N GLY A 920 -16.84 -32.83 19.72
CA GLY A 920 -18.02 -31.97 19.73
C GLY A 920 -17.69 -30.47 19.60
N ALA A 921 -16.59 -30.00 20.20
CA ALA A 921 -16.12 -28.62 20.05
C ALA A 921 -15.75 -28.27 18.61
N MET A 922 -15.15 -29.21 17.88
CA MET A 922 -14.89 -29.05 16.44
C MET A 922 -16.19 -29.02 15.62
N VAL A 923 -17.20 -29.83 15.98
CA VAL A 923 -18.52 -29.76 15.34
C VAL A 923 -19.18 -28.40 15.57
N GLU A 924 -19.14 -27.87 16.80
CA GLU A 924 -19.65 -26.52 17.08
C GLU A 924 -18.92 -25.46 16.24
N THR A 925 -17.57 -25.55 16.18
CA THR A 925 -16.73 -24.63 15.41
C THR A 925 -17.15 -24.58 13.94
N ILE A 926 -17.37 -25.74 13.31
CA ILE A 926 -17.76 -25.81 11.90
C ILE A 926 -19.19 -25.33 11.71
N ALA A 927 -20.14 -25.85 12.51
CA ALA A 927 -21.56 -25.57 12.37
C ALA A 927 -21.88 -24.08 12.61
N HIS A 928 -21.40 -23.50 13.71
CA HIS A 928 -21.58 -22.08 14.00
C HIS A 928 -20.86 -21.21 12.96
N GLY A 929 -19.68 -21.65 12.49
CA GLY A 929 -18.89 -20.96 11.47
C GLY A 929 -19.53 -20.88 10.08
N LEU A 930 -20.58 -21.66 9.78
CA LEU A 930 -21.30 -21.50 8.50
C LEU A 930 -22.06 -20.16 8.40
N VAL A 931 -22.30 -19.50 9.54
CA VAL A 931 -23.08 -18.25 9.63
C VAL A 931 -22.38 -17.13 10.41
N ASP A 932 -21.13 -17.33 10.82
CA ASP A 932 -20.31 -16.34 11.52
C ASP A 932 -18.79 -16.62 11.33
N GLN A 933 -17.91 -15.74 11.81
CA GLN A 933 -16.46 -16.01 11.87
C GLN A 933 -16.16 -17.08 12.91
N SER A 934 -15.29 -18.04 12.60
CA SER A 934 -15.06 -19.18 13.51
C SER A 934 -13.59 -19.58 13.68
N PHE A 935 -12.65 -18.75 13.23
CA PHE A 935 -11.23 -19.05 13.43
C PHE A 935 -10.37 -17.81 13.62
N PHE A 936 -10.59 -16.74 12.86
CA PHE A 936 -9.70 -15.58 12.83
C PHE A 936 -9.84 -14.61 14.02
N LEU A 937 -9.98 -15.16 15.23
CA LEU A 937 -9.90 -14.44 16.50
C LEU A 937 -8.88 -15.14 17.40
N PRO A 938 -8.06 -14.41 18.18
CA PRO A 938 -6.95 -15.00 18.94
C PRO A 938 -7.38 -16.12 19.87
N ASP A 939 -8.48 -15.93 20.60
CA ASP A 939 -9.00 -16.92 21.53
C ASP A 939 -9.57 -18.15 20.84
N LEU A 940 -10.35 -17.95 19.77
CA LEU A 940 -10.89 -19.06 18.97
C LEU A 940 -9.76 -19.90 18.34
N ALA A 941 -8.70 -19.27 17.87
CA ALA A 941 -7.54 -19.95 17.29
C ALA A 941 -6.78 -20.78 18.34
N VAL A 942 -6.60 -20.27 19.57
CA VAL A 942 -5.99 -21.04 20.67
C VAL A 942 -6.85 -22.25 21.06
N VAL A 943 -8.17 -22.08 21.19
CA VAL A 943 -9.10 -23.19 21.48
C VAL A 943 -9.07 -24.23 20.36
N PHE A 944 -9.01 -23.77 19.10
CA PHE A 944 -8.89 -24.64 17.94
C PHE A 944 -7.61 -25.46 17.99
N MET A 945 -6.45 -24.83 18.25
CA MET A 945 -5.16 -25.53 18.36
C MET A 945 -5.13 -26.54 19.51
N LEU A 946 -5.69 -26.20 20.67
CA LEU A 946 -5.82 -27.15 21.79
C LEU A 946 -6.70 -28.35 21.41
N THR A 947 -7.82 -28.09 20.72
CA THR A 947 -8.73 -29.11 20.21
C THR A 947 -8.00 -30.07 19.27
N LEU A 948 -7.25 -29.55 18.30
CA LEU A 948 -6.44 -30.37 17.39
C LEU A 948 -5.42 -31.22 18.14
N PHE A 949 -4.71 -30.62 19.11
CA PHE A 949 -3.67 -31.31 19.85
C PHE A 949 -4.21 -32.47 20.68
N TRP A 950 -5.40 -32.30 21.28
CA TRP A 950 -6.02 -33.35 22.09
C TRP A 950 -6.17 -34.67 21.31
N ILE A 951 -6.61 -34.58 20.05
CA ILE A 951 -6.80 -35.73 19.16
C ILE A 951 -5.47 -36.24 18.59
N ARG A 952 -4.50 -35.35 18.34
CA ARG A 952 -3.15 -35.72 17.92
C ARG A 952 -2.45 -36.67 18.92
N HIS A 953 -2.67 -36.50 20.23
CA HIS A 953 -1.96 -37.25 21.28
C HIS A 953 -2.37 -38.73 21.41
N GLY A 954 -3.60 -39.12 21.09
CA GLY A 954 -4.11 -40.46 21.40
C GLY A 954 -3.78 -41.57 20.39
N GLY A 955 -3.04 -41.27 19.32
CA GLY A 955 -2.80 -42.22 18.22
C GLY A 955 -1.44 -42.92 18.17
N GLU A 956 -0.41 -42.42 18.87
CA GLU A 956 0.99 -42.82 18.59
C GLU A 956 1.85 -43.27 19.79
N ILE A 957 1.34 -43.26 21.04
CA ILE A 957 2.18 -43.58 22.22
C ILE A 957 1.91 -44.96 22.84
N GLU A 958 0.77 -45.61 22.57
CA GLU A 958 0.51 -46.98 23.07
C GLU A 958 1.31 -48.10 22.35
N LYS A 959 2.19 -47.77 21.40
CA LYS A 959 3.11 -48.73 20.76
C LYS A 959 4.57 -48.62 21.20
N LEU A 960 4.88 -47.74 22.16
CA LEU A 960 6.26 -47.51 22.64
C LEU A 960 6.38 -47.53 24.19
N ALA A 961 5.39 -48.10 24.88
CA ALA A 961 5.54 -48.54 26.27
C ALA A 961 5.88 -50.03 26.27
#